data_AF-A0A2I8DQE0-F1
#
_entry.id   AF-A0A2I8DQE0-F1
#
_cell.length_a   1.000
_cell.length_b   1.000
_cell.length_c   1.000
_cell.angle_alpha   90.00
_cell.angle_beta   90.00
_cell.angle_gamma   90.00
#
_symmetry.space_group_name_H-M   'P 1'
#
loop_
_entity.id
_entity.type
_entity.pdbx_description
1 polymer ?
#
loop_
_entity_poly.entity_id
_entity_poly.type
_entity_poly.pdbx_seq_one_letter_code
_entity_poly.pdbx_strand_id
1 'polypeptide(L)'
;MRPRGPKVRASSAWAARAAGVALMLAAASAAAAADANDARILMQPEPGAAYVHGRYYLIPQPYATVKRDIEQGFAATAALRGFQPRDDTAPLSGMEFYWVQVGARHLPALRQALAAQAGAQAASVLDQALKTGAITREENTAFRDAIASQQDYADDTLKSVPFVAQPIARWSFQRTQGKSRAQQIDYGTVMDLSSLVDTPPLTLVWYGGTAATVTRQFKLMSCMVGVTCFPDPHIERDTHAAEHLDPALERYLDALASRMQALPPASAGHIMQAYFDAYAHGRPLPASSTLQASALTPTSLPGIALPADEAELRRYDNADWRLLALPDGSLLASGAATHRYVTQGDGVQRQAVSGLNGARGLKIAPDGQVWSLSTDEHGAPRLQAWRPGGKPVAYAPAPGMQTWRVSNWTIRAGGGVALRLDDQLYTLTPQGPWSQHTWDAKPRSAASDAVEHALPWIHSPAIHFGDGLFWAADRDGYGIDPDTARVSRSIKTSTGKLFFGSHAGGWALAPATDAEGAQIFRIIDPASGLPRFDLATPAANYTSSVARSAHGRLLAISGGESAVTVIDMKSGQIALNLRVSDSHAVSAMAFSWNGDKLWIHARAQGNGPPSELTTWDVPAGLIDGAEGRNIPDQLRCGYSMECK
;
A
#
# COMPACT_ATOMS: atom_id res chain seq x y z
N MET A 1 -22.93 -43.14 -71.01
CA MET A 1 -21.50 -43.38 -70.67
C MET A 1 -21.01 -42.27 -69.74
N ARG A 2 -20.42 -42.58 -68.59
CA ARG A 2 -19.68 -41.62 -67.72
C ARG A 2 -18.38 -41.14 -68.42
N PRO A 3 -17.61 -40.15 -67.90
CA PRO A 3 -17.96 -38.79 -67.47
C PRO A 3 -16.98 -37.73 -68.05
N ARG A 4 -17.29 -36.43 -67.99
CA ARG A 4 -16.29 -35.33 -67.93
C ARG A 4 -16.84 -34.18 -67.11
N GLY A 5 -16.15 -33.85 -66.01
CA GLY A 5 -16.56 -32.81 -65.05
C GLY A 5 -16.30 -31.38 -65.52
N PRO A 6 -16.92 -30.37 -64.89
CA PRO A 6 -16.61 -28.98 -65.16
C PRO A 6 -15.58 -28.41 -64.16
N LYS A 7 -14.72 -27.56 -64.72
CA LYS A 7 -13.65 -26.79 -64.07
C LYS A 7 -14.22 -25.82 -63.02
N VAL A 8 -13.64 -25.83 -61.81
CA VAL A 8 -13.79 -24.77 -60.82
C VAL A 8 -12.68 -23.73 -61.08
N ARG A 9 -13.07 -22.49 -61.42
CA ARG A 9 -12.19 -21.32 -61.27
C ARG A 9 -12.30 -20.84 -59.82
N ALA A 10 -11.27 -21.11 -59.03
CA ALA A 10 -11.13 -20.54 -57.70
C ALA A 10 -10.68 -19.07 -57.80
N SER A 11 -11.38 -18.25 -57.02
CA SER A 11 -11.30 -16.81 -56.85
C SER A 11 -10.00 -16.34 -56.19
N SER A 12 -9.34 -15.39 -56.85
CA SER A 12 -8.13 -14.67 -56.45
C SER A 12 -8.36 -13.57 -55.39
N ALA A 13 -9.19 -13.82 -54.37
CA ALA A 13 -9.52 -12.83 -53.34
C ALA A 13 -9.02 -13.17 -51.92
N TRP A 14 -8.49 -14.38 -51.69
CA TRP A 14 -7.96 -14.79 -50.37
C TRP A 14 -6.46 -14.55 -50.19
N ALA A 15 -5.69 -14.40 -51.27
CA ALA A 15 -4.24 -14.18 -51.18
C ALA A 15 -3.86 -12.76 -50.72
N ALA A 16 -4.70 -11.75 -50.98
CA ALA A 16 -4.40 -10.36 -50.64
C ALA A 16 -4.60 -10.02 -49.14
N ARG A 17 -5.51 -10.72 -48.44
CA ARG A 17 -5.74 -10.51 -47.00
C ARG A 17 -4.73 -11.24 -46.10
N ALA A 18 -4.24 -12.41 -46.51
CA ALA A 18 -3.18 -13.12 -45.80
C ALA A 18 -1.82 -12.39 -45.90
N ALA A 19 -1.53 -11.79 -47.07
CA ALA A 19 -0.32 -10.99 -47.25
C ALA A 19 -0.32 -9.69 -46.42
N GLY A 20 -1.49 -9.03 -46.25
CA GLY A 20 -1.61 -7.82 -45.44
C GLY A 20 -1.45 -8.04 -43.94
N VAL A 21 -1.95 -9.17 -43.41
CA VAL A 21 -1.79 -9.54 -41.99
C VAL A 21 -0.36 -10.03 -41.70
N ALA A 22 0.27 -10.76 -42.63
CA ALA A 22 1.67 -11.16 -42.51
C ALA A 22 2.64 -9.96 -42.59
N LEU A 23 2.36 -8.95 -43.43
CA LEU A 23 3.17 -7.72 -43.47
C LEU A 23 2.99 -6.84 -42.22
N MET A 24 1.80 -6.78 -41.63
CA MET A 24 1.57 -6.03 -40.38
C MET A 24 2.15 -6.75 -39.15
N LEU A 25 2.12 -8.08 -39.09
CA LEU A 25 2.80 -8.84 -38.03
C LEU A 25 4.33 -8.79 -38.20
N ALA A 26 4.85 -8.80 -39.42
CA ALA A 26 6.27 -8.60 -39.69
C ALA A 26 6.75 -7.17 -39.38
N ALA A 27 5.92 -6.16 -39.64
CA ALA A 27 6.20 -4.77 -39.28
C ALA A 27 6.07 -4.50 -37.77
N ALA A 28 5.13 -5.16 -37.08
CA ALA A 28 5.02 -5.09 -35.62
C ALA A 28 6.13 -5.88 -34.91
N SER A 29 6.58 -7.02 -35.46
CA SER A 29 7.77 -7.73 -34.95
C SER A 29 9.07 -7.02 -35.30
N ALA A 30 9.14 -6.28 -36.41
CA ALA A 30 10.30 -5.45 -36.76
C ALA A 30 10.32 -4.13 -35.96
N ALA A 31 9.16 -3.56 -35.60
CA ALA A 31 9.08 -2.42 -34.68
C ALA A 31 9.38 -2.84 -33.23
N ALA A 32 8.94 -4.03 -32.79
CA ALA A 32 9.31 -4.59 -31.49
C ALA A 32 10.77 -5.10 -31.44
N ALA A 33 11.35 -5.50 -32.58
CA ALA A 33 12.77 -5.85 -32.67
C ALA A 33 13.70 -4.63 -32.88
N ALA A 34 13.17 -3.50 -33.37
CA ALA A 34 13.92 -2.25 -33.48
C ALA A 34 14.06 -1.52 -32.13
N ASP A 35 13.10 -1.70 -31.21
CA ASP A 35 13.19 -1.15 -29.84
C ASP A 35 14.12 -1.96 -28.92
N ALA A 36 14.48 -3.20 -29.28
CA ALA A 36 15.44 -4.00 -28.51
C ALA A 36 16.90 -3.58 -28.68
N ASN A 37 17.20 -2.71 -29.65
CA ASN A 37 18.57 -2.28 -29.98
C ASN A 37 19.00 -0.97 -29.29
N ASP A 38 18.11 -0.30 -28.55
CA ASP A 38 18.42 0.95 -27.83
C ASP A 38 17.95 0.88 -26.36
N ALA A 39 18.09 -0.29 -25.74
CA ALA A 39 17.92 -0.44 -24.29
C ALA A 39 19.09 0.24 -23.57
N ARG A 40 18.97 1.57 -23.40
CA ARG A 40 19.87 2.41 -22.61
C ARG A 40 19.74 2.01 -21.15
N ILE A 41 20.85 1.60 -20.54
CA ILE A 41 20.85 0.98 -19.23
C ILE A 41 21.63 1.85 -18.24
N LEU A 42 21.00 2.05 -17.08
CA LEU A 42 21.61 2.62 -15.89
C LEU A 42 22.29 1.49 -15.11
N MET A 43 23.59 1.59 -14.88
CA MET A 43 24.26 0.82 -13.83
C MET A 43 24.94 1.81 -12.90
N GLN A 44 24.63 1.71 -11.62
CA GLN A 44 25.21 2.57 -10.59
C GLN A 44 26.03 1.66 -9.68
N PRO A 45 27.36 1.72 -9.74
CA PRO A 45 28.22 0.90 -8.90
C PRO A 45 28.13 1.28 -7.41
N GLU A 46 27.59 2.46 -7.08
CA GLU A 46 27.22 2.84 -5.71
C GLU A 46 25.97 3.75 -5.72
N PRO A 47 25.14 3.76 -4.65
CA PRO A 47 24.10 4.77 -4.46
C PRO A 47 24.69 6.18 -4.50
N GLY A 48 24.36 6.96 -5.53
CA GLY A 48 24.89 8.32 -5.73
C GLY A 48 26.15 8.42 -6.61
N ALA A 49 26.64 7.33 -7.20
CA ALA A 49 27.71 7.37 -8.19
C ALA A 49 27.25 7.99 -9.53
N ALA A 50 28.13 8.76 -10.18
CA ALA A 50 27.84 9.55 -11.39
C ALA A 50 27.75 8.75 -12.71
N TYR A 51 27.51 7.44 -12.64
CA TYR A 51 27.37 6.59 -13.82
C TYR A 51 25.89 6.47 -14.15
N VAL A 52 25.47 7.18 -15.19
CA VAL A 52 24.04 7.36 -15.48
C VAL A 52 23.62 6.54 -16.70
N HIS A 53 24.49 6.29 -17.68
CA HIS A 53 24.12 5.56 -18.90
C HIS A 53 25.32 4.82 -19.50
N GLY A 54 25.16 3.54 -19.86
CA GLY A 54 26.21 2.78 -20.54
C GLY A 54 25.71 1.56 -21.32
N ARG A 55 26.53 1.12 -22.27
CA ARG A 55 26.31 -0.07 -23.11
C ARG A 55 27.10 -1.25 -22.58
N TYR A 56 26.59 -2.45 -22.81
CA TYR A 56 27.23 -3.67 -22.31
C TYR A 56 27.36 -4.77 -23.37
N TYR A 57 28.37 -5.60 -23.19
CA TYR A 57 28.60 -6.85 -23.91
C TYR A 57 28.80 -7.99 -22.91
N LEU A 58 28.16 -9.12 -23.18
CA LEU A 58 28.48 -10.39 -22.50
C LEU A 58 29.34 -11.23 -23.44
N ILE A 59 30.60 -11.41 -23.10
CA ILE A 59 31.59 -12.09 -23.92
C ILE A 59 31.82 -13.48 -23.33
N PRO A 60 31.54 -14.58 -24.06
CA PRO A 60 31.71 -15.95 -23.59
C PRO A 60 33.19 -16.39 -23.61
N GLN A 61 34.04 -15.61 -22.96
CA GLN A 61 35.49 -15.81 -22.85
C GLN A 61 35.93 -15.55 -21.41
N PRO A 62 37.07 -16.13 -20.96
CA PRO A 62 37.59 -15.87 -19.62
C PRO A 62 37.93 -14.39 -19.39
N TYR A 63 37.62 -13.88 -18.21
CA TYR A 63 37.87 -12.50 -17.78
C TYR A 63 39.30 -12.02 -18.09
N ALA A 64 40.30 -12.84 -17.74
CA ALA A 64 41.71 -12.50 -17.97
C ALA A 64 42.05 -12.29 -19.45
N THR A 65 41.37 -12.98 -20.36
CA THR A 65 41.55 -12.83 -21.80
C THR A 65 40.96 -11.51 -22.29
N VAL A 66 39.73 -11.20 -21.89
CA VAL A 66 39.02 -9.96 -22.29
C VAL A 66 39.73 -8.72 -21.73
N LYS A 67 40.06 -8.72 -20.43
CA LYS A 67 40.78 -7.63 -19.77
C LYS A 67 42.11 -7.33 -20.47
N ARG A 68 42.92 -8.36 -20.72
CA ARG A 68 44.23 -8.22 -21.36
C ARG A 68 44.13 -7.61 -22.76
N ASP A 69 43.13 -8.00 -23.55
CA ASP A 69 42.91 -7.43 -24.88
C ASP A 69 42.57 -5.93 -24.78
N ILE A 70 41.67 -5.53 -23.86
CA ILE A 70 41.34 -4.11 -23.62
C ILE A 70 42.58 -3.32 -23.17
N GLU A 71 43.38 -3.84 -22.23
CA GLU A 71 44.62 -3.19 -21.78
C GLU A 71 45.61 -2.98 -22.93
N GLN A 72 45.77 -4.00 -23.80
CA GLN A 72 46.62 -3.90 -24.99
C GLN A 72 46.08 -2.87 -25.98
N GLY A 73 44.77 -2.81 -26.19
CA GLY A 73 44.12 -1.81 -27.04
C GLY A 73 44.34 -0.38 -26.56
N PHE A 74 44.22 -0.15 -25.25
CA PHE A 74 44.46 1.16 -24.63
C PHE A 74 45.94 1.59 -24.75
N ALA A 75 46.87 0.65 -24.66
CA ALA A 75 48.30 0.93 -24.84
C ALA A 75 48.67 1.20 -26.31
N ALA A 76 48.11 0.41 -27.24
CA ALA A 76 48.46 0.45 -28.66
C ALA A 76 47.78 1.61 -29.42
N THR A 77 46.59 2.03 -29.01
CA THR A 77 45.78 3.00 -29.74
C THR A 77 45.92 4.40 -29.14
N ALA A 78 46.50 5.35 -29.88
CA ALA A 78 46.72 6.70 -29.40
C ALA A 78 45.43 7.40 -28.91
N ALA A 79 44.29 7.17 -29.58
CA ALA A 79 42.99 7.74 -29.23
C ALA A 79 42.39 7.18 -27.92
N LEU A 80 42.88 6.01 -27.45
CA LEU A 80 42.43 5.35 -26.22
C LEU A 80 43.43 5.52 -25.06
N ARG A 81 44.43 6.41 -25.19
CA ARG A 81 45.36 6.69 -24.10
C ARG A 81 44.69 7.52 -23.00
N GLY A 82 45.25 7.41 -21.78
CA GLY A 82 44.86 8.26 -20.64
C GLY A 82 43.76 7.68 -19.74
N PHE A 83 43.29 6.46 -19.99
CA PHE A 83 42.46 5.74 -19.02
C PHE A 83 43.28 5.35 -17.80
N GLN A 84 42.68 5.55 -16.62
CA GLN A 84 43.22 5.17 -15.33
C GLN A 84 42.58 3.83 -14.92
N PRO A 85 43.34 2.72 -14.94
CA PRO A 85 42.83 1.42 -14.52
C PRO A 85 42.72 1.35 -12.99
N ARG A 86 41.71 0.61 -12.51
CA ARG A 86 41.50 0.30 -11.10
C ARG A 86 41.07 -1.17 -10.97
N ASP A 87 41.76 -1.91 -10.12
CA ASP A 87 41.33 -3.26 -9.73
C ASP A 87 40.25 -3.13 -8.65
N ASP A 88 39.03 -3.53 -9.01
CA ASP A 88 37.83 -3.45 -8.18
C ASP A 88 37.37 -4.84 -7.76
N THR A 89 38.28 -5.83 -7.81
CA THR A 89 38.04 -7.20 -7.37
C THR A 89 37.66 -7.20 -5.89
N ALA A 90 36.50 -7.78 -5.58
CA ALA A 90 35.95 -7.81 -4.24
C ALA A 90 35.16 -9.12 -4.02
N PRO A 91 34.97 -9.55 -2.76
CA PRO A 91 33.96 -10.57 -2.45
C PRO A 91 32.61 -10.15 -3.01
N LEU A 92 31.81 -11.11 -3.51
CA LEU A 92 30.46 -10.82 -4.02
C LEU A 92 29.59 -10.07 -2.98
N SER A 93 29.74 -10.37 -1.69
CA SER A 93 29.07 -9.64 -0.59
C SER A 93 29.49 -8.19 -0.42
N GLY A 94 30.62 -7.78 -1.00
CA GLY A 94 31.13 -6.40 -0.99
C GLY A 94 30.93 -5.68 -2.32
N MET A 95 30.28 -6.32 -3.30
CA MET A 95 29.85 -5.71 -4.55
C MET A 95 28.43 -5.13 -4.40
N GLU A 96 27.90 -4.55 -5.48
CA GLU A 96 26.53 -4.05 -5.51
C GLU A 96 25.54 -5.16 -5.14
N PHE A 97 24.56 -4.85 -4.29
CA PHE A 97 23.63 -5.86 -3.73
C PHE A 97 22.89 -6.67 -4.81
N TYR A 98 22.69 -6.08 -5.99
CA TYR A 98 22.05 -6.72 -7.14
C TYR A 98 22.80 -7.98 -7.62
N TRP A 99 24.12 -8.07 -7.49
CA TRP A 99 24.89 -9.19 -8.06
C TRP A 99 24.65 -10.53 -7.35
N VAL A 100 24.35 -10.49 -6.06
CA VAL A 100 23.92 -11.70 -5.33
C VAL A 100 22.57 -12.18 -5.86
N GLN A 101 21.64 -11.25 -6.14
CA GLN A 101 20.32 -11.57 -6.69
C GLN A 101 20.41 -12.13 -8.12
N VAL A 102 21.29 -11.55 -8.94
CA VAL A 102 21.63 -12.08 -10.27
C VAL A 102 22.11 -13.52 -10.16
N GLY A 103 23.08 -13.78 -9.27
CA GLY A 103 23.57 -15.13 -8.99
C GLY A 103 22.46 -16.08 -8.53
N ALA A 104 21.60 -15.65 -7.60
CA ALA A 104 20.53 -16.48 -7.05
C ALA A 104 19.47 -16.85 -8.10
N ARG A 105 19.26 -16.00 -9.11
CA ARG A 105 18.33 -16.27 -10.20
C ARG A 105 18.84 -17.34 -11.16
N HIS A 106 20.14 -17.36 -11.42
CA HIS A 106 20.76 -18.29 -12.37
C HIS A 106 21.33 -19.55 -11.72
N LEU A 107 21.61 -19.53 -10.41
CA LEU A 107 22.23 -20.63 -9.66
C LEU A 107 21.30 -21.17 -8.57
N PRO A 108 20.60 -22.29 -8.83
CA PRO A 108 19.69 -22.91 -7.85
C PRO A 108 20.35 -23.21 -6.50
N ALA A 109 21.62 -23.62 -6.50
CA ALA A 109 22.37 -23.93 -5.28
C ALA A 109 22.60 -22.69 -4.40
N LEU A 110 22.89 -21.54 -5.01
CA LEU A 110 23.06 -20.28 -4.27
C LEU A 110 21.72 -19.85 -3.64
N ARG A 111 20.65 -19.87 -4.42
CA ARG A 111 19.29 -19.56 -3.93
C ARG A 111 18.87 -20.46 -2.77
N GLN A 112 19.13 -21.77 -2.87
CA GLN A 112 18.83 -22.72 -1.79
C GLN A 112 19.64 -22.43 -0.52
N ALA A 113 20.94 -22.12 -0.65
CA ALA A 113 21.79 -21.78 0.49
C ALA A 113 21.33 -20.48 1.18
N LEU A 114 20.99 -19.46 0.39
CA LEU A 114 20.48 -18.18 0.89
C LEU A 114 19.13 -18.36 1.61
N ALA A 115 18.19 -19.11 1.02
CA ALA A 115 16.89 -19.42 1.63
C ALA A 115 17.02 -20.23 2.93
N ALA A 116 17.90 -21.24 2.96
CA ALA A 116 18.14 -22.05 4.15
C ALA A 116 18.73 -21.21 5.30
N GLN A 117 19.66 -20.30 4.99
CA GLN A 117 20.26 -19.42 5.98
C GLN A 117 19.26 -18.40 6.54
N ALA A 118 18.47 -17.76 5.68
CA ALA A 118 17.40 -16.85 6.09
C ALA A 118 16.36 -17.56 6.98
N GLY A 119 15.94 -18.77 6.58
CA GLY A 119 15.02 -19.59 7.35
C GLY A 119 15.58 -19.98 8.73
N ALA A 120 16.87 -20.32 8.81
CA ALA A 120 17.53 -20.65 10.07
C ALA A 120 17.60 -19.45 11.03
N GLN A 121 17.90 -18.25 10.51
CA GLN A 121 17.94 -17.02 11.32
C GLN A 121 16.56 -16.65 11.87
N ALA A 122 15.51 -16.79 11.06
CA ALA A 122 14.15 -16.46 11.48
C ALA A 122 13.51 -17.51 12.39
N ALA A 123 13.97 -18.77 12.37
CA ALA A 123 13.28 -19.89 13.00
C ALA A 123 12.98 -19.68 14.50
N SER A 124 13.98 -19.29 15.29
CA SER A 124 13.79 -19.10 16.74
C SER A 124 12.84 -17.94 17.06
N VAL A 125 12.85 -16.90 16.23
CA VAL A 125 11.98 -15.72 16.38
C VAL A 125 10.52 -16.10 16.10
N LEU A 126 10.29 -16.78 14.97
CA LEU A 126 8.95 -17.22 14.57
C LEU A 126 8.38 -18.26 15.55
N ASP A 127 9.20 -19.20 16.03
CA ASP A 127 8.77 -20.19 17.03
C ASP A 127 8.40 -19.54 18.37
N GLN A 128 9.17 -18.54 18.81
CA GLN A 128 8.86 -17.78 20.02
C GLN A 128 7.57 -16.96 19.85
N ALA A 129 7.38 -16.29 18.71
CA ALA A 129 6.17 -15.52 18.43
C ALA A 129 4.92 -16.43 18.37
N LEU A 130 5.04 -17.63 17.79
CA LEU A 130 3.96 -18.60 17.78
C LEU A 130 3.62 -19.07 19.20
N LYS A 131 4.64 -19.36 20.02
CA LYS A 131 4.48 -19.80 21.41
C LYS A 131 3.77 -18.75 22.28
N THR A 132 4.15 -17.48 22.13
CA THR A 132 3.50 -16.37 22.87
C THR A 132 2.12 -16.02 22.31
N GLY A 133 1.76 -16.53 21.12
CA GLY A 133 0.51 -16.20 20.44
C GLY A 133 0.54 -14.81 19.80
N ALA A 134 1.73 -14.28 19.51
CA ALA A 134 1.92 -13.05 18.77
C ALA A 134 1.70 -13.24 17.26
N ILE A 135 1.79 -14.49 16.78
CA ILE A 135 1.38 -14.90 15.43
C ILE A 135 0.54 -16.17 15.51
N THR A 136 -0.32 -16.35 14.52
CA THR A 136 -1.10 -17.58 14.33
C THR A 136 -0.25 -18.70 13.73
N ARG A 137 -0.80 -19.93 13.71
CA ARG A 137 -0.15 -21.04 13.01
C ARG A 137 -0.13 -20.80 11.50
N GLU A 138 -1.22 -20.26 10.94
CA GLU A 138 -1.29 -19.92 9.53
C GLU A 138 -0.22 -18.88 9.16
N GLU A 139 -0.05 -17.82 9.96
CA GLU A 139 1.01 -16.82 9.75
C GLU A 139 2.40 -17.44 9.86
N ASN A 140 2.68 -18.27 10.86
CA ASN A 140 3.99 -18.91 10.98
C ASN A 140 4.34 -19.74 9.74
N THR A 141 3.39 -20.48 9.17
CA THR A 141 3.61 -21.20 7.91
C THR A 141 3.84 -20.22 6.76
N ALA A 142 2.96 -19.22 6.60
CA ALA A 142 3.07 -18.24 5.52
C ALA A 142 4.39 -17.45 5.57
N PHE A 143 4.86 -17.07 6.75
CA PHE A 143 6.11 -16.34 6.95
C PHE A 143 7.33 -17.19 6.59
N ARG A 144 7.33 -18.48 6.96
CA ARG A 144 8.39 -19.41 6.59
C ARG A 144 8.42 -19.66 5.07
N ASP A 145 7.24 -19.81 4.46
CA ASP A 145 7.13 -19.94 3.00
C ASP A 145 7.59 -18.66 2.29
N ALA A 146 7.24 -17.48 2.80
CA ALA A 146 7.69 -16.20 2.28
C ALA A 146 9.22 -16.09 2.32
N ILE A 147 9.85 -16.38 3.46
CA ILE A 147 11.32 -16.40 3.58
C ILE A 147 11.95 -17.41 2.60
N ALA A 148 11.35 -18.60 2.44
CA ALA A 148 11.89 -19.61 1.53
C ALA A 148 11.78 -19.20 0.05
N SER A 149 10.78 -18.38 -0.29
CA SER A 149 10.49 -17.92 -1.65
C SER A 149 11.02 -16.50 -1.95
N GLN A 150 11.67 -15.85 -0.98
CA GLN A 150 12.09 -14.46 -1.10
C GLN A 150 13.12 -14.29 -2.23
N GLN A 151 13.00 -13.17 -2.93
CA GLN A 151 13.92 -12.79 -4.01
C GLN A 151 15.08 -11.93 -3.48
N ASP A 152 14.85 -11.27 -2.34
CA ASP A 152 15.79 -10.38 -1.66
C ASP A 152 16.27 -10.98 -0.35
N TYR A 153 17.52 -10.70 0.01
CA TYR A 153 18.16 -11.21 1.22
C TYR A 153 18.84 -10.08 1.97
N ALA A 154 18.77 -10.09 3.30
CA ALA A 154 19.44 -9.10 4.14
C ALA A 154 20.96 -9.23 4.04
N ASP A 155 21.68 -8.10 4.02
CA ASP A 155 23.15 -8.06 3.92
C ASP A 155 23.88 -8.93 4.95
N ASP A 156 23.34 -9.02 6.17
CA ASP A 156 23.92 -9.83 7.23
C ASP A 156 23.69 -11.33 7.02
N THR A 157 22.61 -11.73 6.36
CA THR A 157 22.39 -13.10 5.91
C THR A 157 23.37 -13.45 4.79
N LEU A 158 23.63 -12.51 3.87
CA LEU A 158 24.56 -12.69 2.75
C LEU A 158 25.94 -13.11 3.24
N LYS A 159 26.57 -12.33 4.12
CA LYS A 159 27.96 -12.52 4.58
C LYS A 159 28.29 -13.91 5.13
N SER A 160 27.28 -14.64 5.59
CA SER A 160 27.43 -15.98 6.17
C SER A 160 27.42 -17.14 5.16
N VAL A 161 27.04 -16.88 3.90
CA VAL A 161 27.02 -17.89 2.84
C VAL A 161 28.41 -17.99 2.19
N PRO A 162 29.10 -19.15 2.23
CA PRO A 162 30.47 -19.27 1.71
C PRO A 162 30.64 -18.84 0.25
N PHE A 163 29.60 -19.00 -0.56
CA PHE A 163 29.59 -18.58 -1.96
C PHE A 163 29.79 -17.07 -2.11
N VAL A 164 29.16 -16.23 -1.28
CA VAL A 164 29.25 -14.77 -1.45
C VAL A 164 30.57 -14.18 -0.94
N ALA A 165 31.33 -14.96 -0.17
CA ALA A 165 32.68 -14.60 0.24
C ALA A 165 33.71 -14.80 -0.89
N GLN A 166 33.33 -15.42 -2.01
CA GLN A 166 34.22 -15.63 -3.15
C GLN A 166 34.54 -14.30 -3.83
N PRO A 167 35.83 -14.02 -4.11
CA PRO A 167 36.22 -12.83 -4.84
C PRO A 167 35.78 -12.92 -6.30
N ILE A 168 35.10 -11.89 -6.78
CA ILE A 168 34.73 -11.73 -8.19
C ILE A 168 35.68 -10.74 -8.82
N ALA A 169 36.37 -11.19 -9.87
CA ALA A 169 37.33 -10.36 -10.56
C ALA A 169 36.62 -9.20 -11.28
N ARG A 170 37.02 -7.97 -10.99
CA ARG A 170 36.45 -6.77 -11.61
C ARG A 170 37.53 -5.72 -11.83
N TRP A 171 37.52 -5.11 -12.99
CA TRP A 171 38.48 -4.09 -13.38
C TRP A 171 37.75 -2.93 -14.04
N SER A 172 37.93 -1.73 -13.50
CA SER A 172 37.32 -0.51 -14.05
C SER A 172 38.38 0.39 -14.65
N PHE A 173 37.95 1.23 -15.57
CA PHE A 173 38.79 2.23 -16.23
C PHE A 173 38.00 3.52 -16.39
N GLN A 174 38.67 4.65 -16.16
CA GLN A 174 38.06 5.97 -16.33
C GLN A 174 39.05 6.95 -16.95
N ARG A 175 38.56 7.85 -17.80
CA ARG A 175 39.33 8.93 -18.38
C ARG A 175 38.53 10.22 -18.31
N THR A 176 39.15 11.26 -17.75
CA THR A 176 38.56 12.60 -17.72
C THR A 176 39.27 13.49 -18.73
N GLN A 177 38.51 14.11 -19.62
CA GLN A 177 38.96 15.05 -20.65
C GLN A 177 38.28 16.42 -20.46
N GLY A 178 38.95 17.50 -20.87
CA GLY A 178 38.40 18.87 -20.77
C GLY A 178 38.95 19.71 -19.61
N LYS A 179 38.42 20.94 -19.48
CA LYS A 179 38.85 21.96 -18.48
C LYS A 179 37.74 22.18 -17.45
N SER A 180 38.02 22.88 -16.35
CA SER A 180 37.12 23.03 -15.17
C SER A 180 35.67 23.52 -15.39
N ARG A 181 35.28 23.96 -16.60
CA ARG A 181 33.90 24.37 -16.95
C ARG A 181 33.17 23.38 -17.86
N ALA A 182 33.90 22.51 -18.56
CA ALA A 182 33.35 21.49 -19.44
C ALA A 182 34.25 20.24 -19.32
N GLN A 183 33.72 19.21 -18.68
CA GLN A 183 34.41 17.95 -18.42
C GLN A 183 33.68 16.82 -19.13
N GLN A 184 34.43 15.99 -19.84
CA GLN A 184 33.97 14.73 -20.38
C GLN A 184 34.61 13.62 -19.57
N ILE A 185 33.81 12.64 -19.16
CA ILE A 185 34.27 11.49 -18.40
C ILE A 185 33.84 10.26 -19.19
N ASP A 186 34.81 9.51 -19.69
CA ASP A 186 34.61 8.18 -20.27
C ASP A 186 34.92 7.14 -19.20
N TYR A 187 34.14 6.07 -19.15
CA TYR A 187 34.32 5.02 -18.16
C TYR A 187 33.91 3.64 -18.68
N GLY A 188 34.39 2.62 -18.00
CA GLY A 188 33.88 1.27 -18.15
C GLY A 188 34.41 0.30 -17.11
N THR A 189 33.81 -0.87 -17.11
CA THR A 189 34.05 -1.96 -16.17
C THR A 189 34.04 -3.28 -16.92
N VAL A 190 35.00 -4.15 -16.57
CA VAL A 190 35.09 -5.53 -17.01
C VAL A 190 34.94 -6.41 -15.77
N MET A 191 34.02 -7.37 -15.79
CA MET A 191 33.70 -8.19 -14.62
C MET A 191 33.52 -9.65 -15.03
N ASP A 192 34.07 -10.57 -14.23
CA ASP A 192 33.85 -12.00 -14.39
C ASP A 192 32.45 -12.37 -13.87
N LEU A 193 31.58 -12.84 -14.76
CA LEU A 193 30.25 -13.35 -14.40
C LEU A 193 30.22 -14.88 -14.35
N SER A 194 31.34 -15.57 -14.61
CA SER A 194 31.37 -17.04 -14.76
C SER A 194 30.88 -17.79 -13.54
N SER A 195 31.07 -17.22 -12.34
CA SER A 195 30.58 -17.81 -11.10
C SER A 195 29.14 -17.41 -10.77
N LEU A 196 28.51 -16.51 -11.52
CA LEU A 196 27.15 -15.97 -11.25
C LEU A 196 26.09 -16.46 -12.25
N VAL A 197 26.50 -17.23 -13.26
CA VAL A 197 25.63 -17.72 -14.35
C VAL A 197 25.86 -19.22 -14.58
N ASP A 198 24.92 -19.87 -15.25
CA ASP A 198 24.97 -21.29 -15.57
C ASP A 198 25.81 -21.64 -16.80
N THR A 199 26.23 -20.65 -17.60
CA THR A 199 27.04 -20.83 -18.83
C THR A 199 28.43 -20.16 -18.76
N PRO A 200 29.39 -20.70 -17.98
CA PRO A 200 30.76 -20.19 -17.96
C PRO A 200 31.61 -20.67 -19.16
N PRO A 201 32.69 -19.95 -19.54
CA PRO A 201 33.12 -18.66 -19.00
C PRO A 201 32.31 -17.50 -19.57
N LEU A 202 32.03 -16.47 -18.77
CA LEU A 202 31.29 -15.29 -19.20
C LEU A 202 31.87 -14.02 -18.57
N THR A 203 32.18 -13.03 -19.40
CA THR A 203 32.72 -11.74 -18.98
C THR A 203 31.78 -10.61 -19.39
N LEU A 204 31.39 -9.77 -18.43
CA LEU A 204 30.71 -8.51 -18.69
C LEU A 204 31.72 -7.44 -19.06
N VAL A 205 31.48 -6.73 -20.16
CA VAL A 205 32.12 -5.45 -20.48
C VAL A 205 31.03 -4.40 -20.52
N TRP A 206 31.08 -3.41 -19.64
CA TRP A 206 30.14 -2.30 -19.60
C TRP A 206 30.90 -0.98 -19.73
N TYR A 207 30.39 -0.03 -20.49
CA TYR A 207 31.08 1.24 -20.74
C TYR A 207 30.10 2.36 -21.08
N GLY A 208 30.51 3.59 -20.81
CA GLY A 208 29.70 4.78 -21.07
C GLY A 208 30.51 6.05 -20.90
N GLY A 209 29.83 7.18 -20.93
CA GLY A 209 30.45 8.45 -20.62
C GLY A 209 29.45 9.56 -20.37
N THR A 210 29.92 10.63 -19.76
CA THR A 210 29.14 11.81 -19.43
C THR A 210 29.90 13.07 -19.82
N ALA A 211 29.20 14.01 -20.43
CA ALA A 211 29.67 15.37 -20.65
C ALA A 211 28.97 16.30 -19.66
N ALA A 212 29.72 16.88 -18.73
CA ALA A 212 29.24 17.82 -17.74
C ALA A 212 29.68 19.24 -18.09
N THR A 213 28.73 20.17 -18.08
CA THR A 213 28.96 21.60 -18.23
C THR A 213 28.62 22.28 -16.91
N VAL A 214 29.58 22.97 -16.31
CA VAL A 214 29.37 23.68 -15.04
C VAL A 214 29.12 25.15 -15.36
N THR A 215 27.86 25.56 -15.28
CA THR A 215 27.46 26.96 -15.33
C THR A 215 27.58 27.57 -13.94
N ARG A 216 28.19 28.76 -13.88
CA ARG A 216 28.31 29.53 -12.65
C ARG A 216 27.40 30.74 -12.75
N GLN A 217 26.42 30.83 -11.88
CA GLN A 217 25.55 32.00 -11.79
C GLN A 217 25.84 32.71 -10.48
N PHE A 218 26.09 34.02 -10.54
CA PHE A 218 26.13 34.82 -9.33
C PHE A 218 24.70 35.12 -8.93
N LYS A 219 24.28 34.64 -7.76
CA LYS A 219 22.97 34.92 -7.18
C LYS A 219 23.17 35.91 -6.04
N LEU A 220 22.37 36.97 -6.03
CA LEU A 220 22.38 37.97 -4.97
C LEU A 220 21.50 37.56 -3.79
N MET A 221 20.58 36.62 -4.01
CA MET A 221 19.51 36.22 -3.09
C MET A 221 19.44 34.70 -3.02
N SER A 222 19.19 34.16 -1.83
CA SER A 222 18.84 32.76 -1.61
C SER A 222 17.36 32.66 -1.21
N CYS A 223 16.62 31.76 -1.84
CA CYS A 223 15.18 31.60 -1.65
C CYS A 223 14.88 30.15 -1.26
N MET A 224 14.30 29.92 -0.08
CA MET A 224 13.71 28.62 0.26
C MET A 224 12.29 28.54 -0.29
N VAL A 225 11.91 27.39 -0.85
CA VAL A 225 10.53 27.16 -1.33
C VAL A 225 9.56 27.35 -0.17
N GLY A 226 8.67 28.36 -0.27
CA GLY A 226 7.64 28.67 0.73
C GLY A 226 7.98 29.81 1.71
N VAL A 227 9.12 30.50 1.57
CA VAL A 227 9.50 31.63 2.45
C VAL A 227 10.12 32.80 1.67
N THR A 228 10.24 33.97 2.29
CA THR A 228 10.83 35.19 1.71
C THR A 228 12.32 35.03 1.42
N CYS A 229 12.76 35.40 0.22
CA CYS A 229 14.18 35.40 -0.17
C CYS A 229 15.02 36.35 0.70
N PHE A 230 16.24 35.95 1.06
CA PHE A 230 17.16 36.78 1.84
C PHE A 230 18.43 37.13 1.04
N PRO A 231 19.07 38.29 1.30
CA PRO A 231 20.30 38.68 0.64
C PRO A 231 21.45 37.75 1.03
N ASP A 232 21.96 37.02 0.06
CA ASP A 232 23.08 36.09 0.22
C ASP A 232 23.86 36.03 -1.10
N PRO A 233 24.86 36.90 -1.31
CA PRO A 233 25.64 36.93 -2.53
C PRO A 233 26.58 35.72 -2.60
N HIS A 234 26.22 34.75 -3.43
CA HIS A 234 27.01 33.54 -3.64
C HIS A 234 27.06 33.14 -5.12
N ILE A 235 28.01 32.28 -5.47
CA ILE A 235 28.10 31.70 -6.81
C ILE A 235 27.44 30.32 -6.75
N GLU A 236 26.25 30.22 -7.31
CA GLU A 236 25.56 28.96 -7.54
C GLU A 236 26.23 28.23 -8.72
N ARG A 237 26.43 26.94 -8.56
CA ARG A 237 27.07 26.08 -9.57
C ARG A 237 26.04 25.08 -10.07
N ASP A 238 25.49 25.34 -11.23
CA ASP A 238 24.60 24.42 -11.90
C ASP A 238 25.44 23.51 -12.79
N THR A 239 25.38 22.20 -12.54
CA THR A 239 26.06 21.20 -13.37
C THR A 239 25.04 20.53 -14.26
N HIS A 240 25.12 20.79 -15.56
CA HIS A 240 24.33 20.10 -16.58
C HIS A 240 25.15 18.95 -17.15
N ALA A 241 24.79 17.72 -16.81
CA ALA A 241 25.38 16.50 -17.36
C ALA A 241 24.48 15.91 -18.45
N ALA A 242 25.07 15.56 -19.59
CA ALA A 242 24.44 14.81 -20.67
C ALA A 242 25.25 13.56 -20.98
N GLU A 243 24.61 12.56 -21.57
CA GLU A 243 25.30 11.37 -22.06
C GLU A 243 26.32 11.74 -23.14
N HIS A 244 27.51 11.13 -23.06
CA HIS A 244 28.55 11.27 -24.06
C HIS A 244 29.25 9.93 -24.22
N LEU A 245 29.43 9.47 -25.45
CA LEU A 245 30.19 8.26 -25.72
C LEU A 245 31.36 8.60 -26.64
N ASP A 246 32.59 8.34 -26.21
CA ASP A 246 33.76 8.50 -27.07
C ASP A 246 33.67 7.54 -28.27
N PRO A 247 33.58 8.04 -29.52
CA PRO A 247 33.47 7.20 -30.71
C PRO A 247 34.69 6.31 -30.95
N ALA A 248 35.85 6.62 -30.36
CA ALA A 248 37.02 5.74 -30.44
C ALA A 248 36.87 4.54 -29.50
N LEU A 249 36.39 4.76 -28.27
CA LEU A 249 36.12 3.71 -27.30
C LEU A 249 34.99 2.78 -27.79
N GLU A 250 33.90 3.35 -28.30
CA GLU A 250 32.76 2.60 -28.85
C GLU A 250 33.20 1.66 -29.98
N ARG A 251 33.83 2.19 -31.03
CA ARG A 251 34.29 1.38 -32.17
C ARG A 251 35.26 0.28 -31.75
N TYR A 252 36.12 0.55 -30.77
CA TYR A 252 37.05 -0.43 -30.26
C TYR A 252 36.33 -1.58 -29.57
N LEU A 253 35.39 -1.28 -28.67
CA LEU A 253 34.64 -2.27 -27.91
C LEU A 253 33.65 -3.05 -28.79
N ASP A 254 33.06 -2.43 -29.81
CA ASP A 254 32.23 -3.12 -30.80
C ASP A 254 33.05 -4.15 -31.61
N ALA A 255 34.25 -3.76 -32.03
CA ALA A 255 35.17 -4.64 -32.74
C ALA A 255 35.70 -5.77 -31.85
N LEU A 256 35.95 -5.49 -30.56
CA LEU A 256 36.29 -6.48 -29.55
C LEU A 256 35.14 -7.49 -29.38
N ALA A 257 33.92 -7.01 -29.15
CA ALA A 257 32.73 -7.82 -28.98
C ALA A 257 32.51 -8.74 -30.19
N SER A 258 32.66 -8.20 -31.40
CA SER A 258 32.58 -8.98 -32.65
C SER A 258 33.67 -10.05 -32.74
N ARG A 259 34.94 -9.69 -32.48
CA ARG A 259 36.09 -10.60 -32.52
C ARG A 259 35.99 -11.73 -31.51
N MET A 260 35.46 -11.43 -30.32
CA MET A 260 35.32 -12.38 -29.22
C MET A 260 33.94 -13.06 -29.16
N GLN A 261 33.12 -12.87 -30.19
CA GLN A 261 31.80 -13.50 -30.33
C GLN A 261 30.89 -13.22 -29.13
N ALA A 262 30.74 -11.95 -28.77
CA ALA A 262 29.80 -11.53 -27.74
C ALA A 262 28.40 -12.08 -28.02
N LEU A 263 27.68 -12.39 -26.95
CA LEU A 263 26.33 -12.92 -27.03
C LEU A 263 25.41 -11.95 -27.80
N PRO A 264 24.48 -12.46 -28.63
CA PRO A 264 23.47 -11.62 -29.26
C PRO A 264 22.67 -10.82 -28.23
N PRO A 265 22.19 -9.61 -28.57
CA PRO A 265 21.48 -8.74 -27.63
C PRO A 265 20.32 -9.42 -26.88
N ALA A 266 19.55 -10.29 -27.54
CA ALA A 266 18.45 -11.01 -26.89
C ALA A 266 18.92 -11.97 -25.78
N SER A 267 20.02 -12.70 -26.02
CA SER A 267 20.61 -13.61 -25.03
C SER A 267 21.28 -12.85 -23.90
N ALA A 268 21.99 -11.76 -24.24
CA ALA A 268 22.61 -10.89 -23.25
C ALA A 268 21.57 -10.21 -22.36
N GLY A 269 20.48 -9.73 -22.96
CA GLY A 269 19.34 -9.14 -22.27
C GLY A 269 18.66 -10.12 -21.33
N HIS A 270 18.47 -11.39 -21.72
CA HIS A 270 17.89 -12.39 -20.84
C HIS A 270 18.71 -12.62 -19.56
N ILE A 271 20.05 -12.66 -19.67
CA ILE A 271 20.95 -12.83 -18.51
C ILE A 271 20.92 -11.58 -17.63
N MET A 272 21.00 -10.40 -18.24
CA MET A 272 21.00 -9.11 -17.54
C MET A 272 19.62 -8.67 -17.04
N GLN A 273 18.52 -9.30 -17.48
CA GLN A 273 17.18 -9.01 -16.97
C GLN A 273 17.11 -9.21 -15.46
N ALA A 274 17.86 -10.17 -14.92
CA ALA A 274 18.02 -10.36 -13.48
C ALA A 274 18.51 -9.09 -12.77
N TYR A 275 19.48 -8.42 -13.36
CA TYR A 275 20.06 -7.19 -12.87
C TYR A 275 19.06 -6.01 -13.01
N PHE A 276 18.34 -5.94 -14.13
CA PHE A 276 17.34 -4.88 -14.34
C PHE A 276 16.10 -5.01 -13.46
N ASP A 277 15.61 -6.23 -13.24
CA ASP A 277 14.46 -6.47 -12.38
C ASP A 277 14.80 -6.04 -10.95
N ALA A 278 15.99 -6.42 -10.47
CA ALA A 278 16.53 -6.02 -9.17
C ALA A 278 16.68 -4.49 -9.04
N TYR A 279 17.11 -3.81 -10.12
CA TYR A 279 17.22 -2.35 -10.16
C TYR A 279 15.87 -1.62 -10.24
N ALA A 280 14.87 -2.21 -10.88
CA ALA A 280 13.55 -1.61 -11.13
C ALA A 280 12.55 -1.77 -9.98
N HIS A 281 12.95 -2.34 -8.83
CA HIS A 281 12.09 -2.53 -7.65
C HIS A 281 11.56 -1.18 -7.12
N GLY A 282 10.33 -0.83 -7.54
CA GLY A 282 9.63 0.40 -7.17
C GLY A 282 8.44 0.83 -8.05
N ARG A 283 7.86 -0.04 -8.90
CA ARG A 283 6.73 0.32 -9.79
C ARG A 283 5.63 -0.75 -9.86
N PRO A 284 4.38 -0.35 -10.18
CA PRO A 284 3.20 -0.59 -9.34
C PRO A 284 2.59 -1.97 -9.49
N LEU A 285 1.84 -2.34 -8.44
CA LEU A 285 0.93 -3.49 -8.37
C LEU A 285 -0.04 -3.52 -9.58
N PRO A 286 -0.54 -4.71 -9.96
CA PRO A 286 -1.43 -4.87 -11.10
C PRO A 286 -2.65 -3.94 -11.04
N ALA A 287 -3.04 -3.44 -12.21
CA ALA A 287 -4.18 -2.54 -12.38
C ALA A 287 -5.46 -3.18 -11.81
N SER A 288 -6.05 -2.51 -10.82
CA SER A 288 -7.37 -2.87 -10.29
C SER A 288 -8.45 -2.14 -11.09
N SER A 289 -9.61 -2.76 -11.28
CA SER A 289 -10.73 -2.06 -11.92
C SER A 289 -11.20 -0.91 -11.03
N THR A 290 -11.32 0.30 -11.60
CA THR A 290 -11.78 1.50 -10.88
C THR A 290 -13.29 1.71 -11.08
N LEU A 291 -14.03 1.84 -10.00
CA LEU A 291 -15.43 2.28 -9.97
C LEU A 291 -15.50 3.80 -9.82
N GLN A 292 -16.32 4.45 -10.63
CA GLN A 292 -16.45 5.92 -10.66
C GLN A 292 -17.85 6.35 -10.18
N ALA A 293 -17.92 6.99 -9.01
CA ALA A 293 -19.20 7.46 -8.43
C ALA A 293 -19.87 8.58 -9.24
N SER A 294 -19.07 9.38 -9.95
CA SER A 294 -19.54 10.50 -10.79
C SER A 294 -20.33 10.06 -12.02
N ALA A 295 -20.30 8.77 -12.39
CA ALA A 295 -20.98 8.25 -13.56
C ALA A 295 -22.49 8.00 -13.35
N LEU A 296 -22.98 7.96 -12.10
CA LEU A 296 -24.40 7.75 -11.80
C LEU A 296 -25.14 9.06 -11.60
N THR A 297 -26.40 9.12 -12.07
CA THR A 297 -27.28 10.24 -11.83
C THR A 297 -27.56 10.40 -10.33
N PRO A 298 -27.36 11.61 -9.76
CA PRO A 298 -27.62 11.83 -8.35
C PRO A 298 -29.12 11.68 -8.01
N THR A 299 -29.41 11.02 -6.90
CA THR A 299 -30.77 10.89 -6.34
C THR A 299 -30.92 11.84 -5.16
N SER A 300 -31.74 12.88 -5.32
CA SER A 300 -32.04 13.82 -4.23
C SER A 300 -32.97 13.16 -3.22
N LEU A 301 -32.66 13.32 -1.94
CA LEU A 301 -33.46 12.79 -0.84
C LEU A 301 -34.05 13.93 0.00
N PRO A 302 -35.32 13.84 0.40
CA PRO A 302 -35.91 14.84 1.29
C PRO A 302 -35.33 14.72 2.71
N GLY A 303 -34.97 15.86 3.28
CA GLY A 303 -34.53 15.96 4.66
C GLY A 303 -35.66 16.35 5.61
N ILE A 304 -35.66 15.76 6.81
CA ILE A 304 -36.50 16.19 7.92
C ILE A 304 -35.69 17.18 8.76
N ALA A 305 -36.15 18.42 8.83
CA ALA A 305 -35.50 19.45 9.64
C ALA A 305 -35.46 19.05 11.12
N LEU A 306 -34.27 19.08 11.72
CA LEU A 306 -34.07 18.91 13.15
C LEU A 306 -34.30 20.24 13.88
N PRO A 307 -34.58 20.22 15.20
CA PRO A 307 -34.71 21.42 16.00
C PRO A 307 -33.52 22.39 15.82
N ALA A 308 -33.75 23.71 15.95
CA ALA A 308 -32.71 24.71 15.69
C ALA A 308 -31.61 24.77 16.78
N ASP A 309 -31.87 24.22 17.98
CA ASP A 309 -31.03 24.28 19.18
C ASP A 309 -30.00 23.13 19.29
N GLU A 310 -29.58 22.54 18.17
CA GLU A 310 -28.56 21.46 18.11
C GLU A 310 -27.11 21.94 18.34
N ALA A 311 -26.92 23.10 18.99
CA ALA A 311 -25.60 23.68 19.24
C ALA A 311 -24.70 22.75 20.08
N GLU A 312 -25.29 21.97 20.99
CA GLU A 312 -24.55 21.02 21.83
C GLU A 312 -24.11 19.77 21.07
N LEU A 313 -24.87 19.29 20.07
CA LEU A 313 -24.36 18.26 19.15
C LEU A 313 -23.20 18.78 18.29
N ARG A 314 -23.25 20.06 17.88
CA ARG A 314 -22.26 20.67 16.98
C ARG A 314 -20.92 21.01 17.63
N ARG A 315 -20.88 21.28 18.94
CA ARG A 315 -19.66 21.76 19.64
C ARG A 315 -18.46 20.81 19.50
N TYR A 316 -18.69 19.51 19.31
CA TYR A 316 -17.65 18.49 19.08
C TYR A 316 -17.96 17.64 17.85
N ASP A 317 -18.34 18.29 16.74
CA ASP A 317 -18.56 17.66 15.43
C ASP A 317 -17.23 17.14 14.81
N ASN A 318 -16.56 16.23 15.52
CA ASN A 318 -15.22 15.70 15.26
C ASN A 318 -15.24 14.15 15.22
N ALA A 319 -14.08 13.49 15.28
CA ALA A 319 -13.97 12.03 15.22
C ALA A 319 -14.65 11.29 16.38
N ASP A 320 -15.05 11.96 17.47
CA ASP A 320 -15.77 11.35 18.60
C ASP A 320 -17.28 11.36 18.41
N TRP A 321 -17.82 12.08 17.44
CA TRP A 321 -19.27 12.16 17.23
C TRP A 321 -19.80 10.84 16.65
N ARG A 322 -20.98 10.37 17.09
CA ARG A 322 -21.56 9.07 16.68
C ARG A 322 -23.05 9.16 16.32
N LEU A 323 -23.47 8.44 15.28
CA LEU A 323 -24.87 8.14 14.97
C LEU A 323 -25.06 6.63 15.04
N LEU A 324 -25.96 6.15 15.91
CA LEU A 324 -26.29 4.73 16.01
C LEU A 324 -27.76 4.53 15.71
N ALA A 325 -28.09 3.57 14.85
CA ALA A 325 -29.46 3.10 14.70
C ALA A 325 -29.73 1.96 15.69
N LEU A 326 -30.78 2.12 16.48
CA LEU A 326 -31.13 1.22 17.56
C LEU A 326 -32.12 0.13 17.06
N PRO A 327 -32.20 -1.04 17.75
CA PRO A 327 -33.11 -2.12 17.37
C PRO A 327 -34.59 -1.75 17.35
N ASP A 328 -34.98 -0.71 18.10
CA ASP A 328 -36.36 -0.22 18.14
C ASP A 328 -36.69 0.78 17.01
N GLY A 329 -35.77 0.98 16.07
CA GLY A 329 -35.93 1.89 14.92
C GLY A 329 -35.61 3.36 15.22
N SER A 330 -35.31 3.72 16.47
CA SER A 330 -34.85 5.06 16.82
C SER A 330 -33.37 5.27 16.52
N LEU A 331 -32.93 6.53 16.48
CA LEU A 331 -31.53 6.89 16.33
C LEU A 331 -30.97 7.52 17.59
N LEU A 332 -29.72 7.21 17.90
CA LEU A 332 -28.96 7.87 18.96
C LEU A 332 -27.84 8.69 18.31
N ALA A 333 -27.90 10.01 18.47
CA ALA A 333 -26.83 10.92 18.07
C ALA A 333 -26.10 11.43 19.31
N SER A 334 -24.77 11.49 19.24
CA SER A 334 -23.94 11.81 20.38
C SER A 334 -22.77 12.72 20.02
N GLY A 335 -22.65 13.81 20.78
CA GLY A 335 -21.64 14.86 20.69
C GLY A 335 -21.34 15.41 22.10
N ALA A 336 -21.52 16.72 22.34
CA ALA A 336 -21.46 17.23 23.74
C ALA A 336 -22.69 16.78 24.56
N ALA A 337 -23.82 16.60 23.89
CA ALA A 337 -25.03 15.99 24.43
C ALA A 337 -25.35 14.69 23.68
N THR A 338 -26.24 13.88 24.26
CA THR A 338 -26.76 12.67 23.61
C THR A 338 -28.26 12.83 23.42
N HIS A 339 -28.70 12.73 22.16
CA HIS A 339 -30.10 12.85 21.77
C HIS A 339 -30.58 11.58 21.10
N ARG A 340 -31.79 11.16 21.46
CA ARG A 340 -32.49 10.09 20.78
C ARG A 340 -33.55 10.69 19.86
N TYR A 341 -33.51 10.33 18.59
CA TYR A 341 -34.50 10.71 17.59
C TYR A 341 -35.46 9.55 17.37
N VAL A 342 -36.74 9.78 17.60
CA VAL A 342 -37.82 8.81 17.40
C VAL A 342 -38.66 9.29 16.23
N THR A 343 -38.80 8.45 15.21
CA THR A 343 -39.62 8.74 14.04
C THR A 343 -41.10 8.51 14.36
N GLN A 344 -41.95 9.48 14.01
CA GLN A 344 -43.40 9.40 14.20
C GLN A 344 -44.09 9.97 12.96
N GLY A 345 -44.59 9.11 12.08
CA GLY A 345 -45.09 9.52 10.77
C GLY A 345 -43.98 10.18 9.95
N ASP A 346 -44.27 11.36 9.39
CA ASP A 346 -43.32 12.15 8.59
C ASP A 346 -42.40 13.05 9.45
N GLY A 347 -42.54 13.00 10.78
CA GLY A 347 -41.79 13.84 11.72
C GLY A 347 -40.76 13.07 12.55
N VAL A 348 -39.81 13.81 13.12
CA VAL A 348 -38.82 13.29 14.05
C VAL A 348 -38.96 14.02 15.39
N GLN A 349 -39.16 13.25 16.47
CA GLN A 349 -39.16 13.79 17.83
C GLN A 349 -37.82 13.57 18.51
N ARG A 350 -37.27 14.65 19.06
CA ARG A 350 -36.08 14.61 19.91
C ARG A 350 -36.46 14.24 21.34
N GLN A 351 -35.76 13.28 21.91
CA GLN A 351 -35.83 12.89 23.31
C GLN A 351 -34.45 13.00 23.94
N ALA A 352 -34.36 13.70 25.08
CA ALA A 352 -33.14 13.75 25.87
C ALA A 352 -32.86 12.39 26.52
N VAL A 353 -31.61 11.94 26.49
CA VAL A 353 -31.20 10.69 27.15
C VAL A 353 -30.47 11.03 28.44
N SER A 354 -31.22 11.11 29.54
CA SER A 354 -30.68 11.46 30.85
C SER A 354 -29.54 10.51 31.26
N GLY A 355 -28.40 11.09 31.66
CA GLY A 355 -27.25 10.35 32.17
C GLY A 355 -26.25 9.84 31.13
N LEU A 356 -26.47 10.08 29.83
CA LEU A 356 -25.50 9.84 28.74
C LEU A 356 -24.93 11.13 28.13
N ASN A 357 -25.11 12.27 28.78
CA ASN A 357 -24.55 13.54 28.30
C ASN A 357 -23.01 13.47 28.28
N GLY A 358 -22.40 13.97 27.21
CA GLY A 358 -20.95 13.90 27.00
C GLY A 358 -20.42 12.51 26.63
N ALA A 359 -21.28 11.55 26.26
CA ALA A 359 -20.83 10.29 25.68
C ALA A 359 -20.09 10.55 24.36
N ARG A 360 -18.89 10.00 24.21
CA ARG A 360 -18.03 10.22 23.03
C ARG A 360 -17.76 8.90 22.31
N GLY A 361 -17.31 7.88 23.04
CA GLY A 361 -17.23 6.53 22.50
C GLY A 361 -18.56 5.81 22.65
N LEU A 362 -19.42 5.81 21.64
CA LEU A 362 -20.60 4.93 21.61
C LEU A 362 -20.37 3.70 20.74
N LYS A 363 -20.74 2.52 21.26
CA LYS A 363 -20.85 1.27 20.51
C LYS A 363 -22.11 0.53 20.95
N ILE A 364 -22.75 -0.17 20.04
CA ILE A 364 -23.91 -1.01 20.33
C ILE A 364 -23.50 -2.48 20.32
N ALA A 365 -23.99 -3.24 21.29
CA ALA A 365 -23.77 -4.68 21.37
C ALA A 365 -24.87 -5.43 20.61
N PRO A 366 -24.62 -6.69 20.20
CA PRO A 366 -25.60 -7.57 19.54
C PRO A 366 -26.97 -7.68 20.21
N ASP A 367 -27.03 -7.51 21.53
CA ASP A 367 -28.26 -7.56 22.32
C ASP A 367 -28.99 -6.21 22.41
N GLY A 368 -28.55 -5.22 21.63
CA GLY A 368 -29.10 -3.87 21.62
C GLY A 368 -28.64 -2.98 22.77
N GLN A 369 -27.74 -3.45 23.64
CA GLN A 369 -27.18 -2.61 24.70
C GLN A 369 -26.17 -1.61 24.13
N VAL A 370 -26.38 -0.33 24.40
CA VAL A 370 -25.43 0.73 24.04
C VAL A 370 -24.43 0.90 25.17
N TRP A 371 -23.15 0.79 24.84
CA TRP A 371 -22.05 1.11 25.72
C TRP A 371 -21.51 2.48 25.39
N SER A 372 -21.26 3.28 26.43
CA SER A 372 -20.65 4.59 26.32
C SER A 372 -19.37 4.67 27.13
N LEU A 373 -18.32 5.16 26.49
CA LEU A 373 -17.06 5.52 27.10
C LEU A 373 -16.91 7.04 27.03
N SER A 374 -16.83 7.70 28.19
CA SER A 374 -16.80 9.17 28.32
C SER A 374 -15.92 9.62 29.48
N THR A 375 -15.80 10.93 29.67
CA THR A 375 -15.14 11.55 30.83
C THR A 375 -16.15 12.36 31.64
N ASP A 376 -15.97 12.41 32.95
CA ASP A 376 -16.68 13.34 33.81
C ASP A 376 -16.13 14.78 33.71
N GLU A 377 -16.72 15.71 34.46
CA GLU A 377 -16.32 17.12 34.49
C GLU A 377 -14.89 17.35 35.03
N HIS A 378 -14.35 16.37 35.75
CA HIS A 378 -13.00 16.37 36.29
C HIS A 378 -12.02 15.57 35.39
N GLY A 379 -12.48 15.09 34.24
CA GLY A 379 -11.69 14.31 33.29
C GLY A 379 -11.52 12.83 33.65
N ALA A 380 -12.22 12.34 34.68
CA ALA A 380 -12.15 10.95 35.08
C ALA A 380 -12.96 10.05 34.13
N PRO A 381 -12.48 8.85 33.79
CA PRO A 381 -13.17 7.95 32.88
C PRO A 381 -14.50 7.47 33.46
N ARG A 382 -15.53 7.45 32.61
CA ARG A 382 -16.84 6.88 32.88
C ARG A 382 -17.18 5.84 31.82
N LEU A 383 -17.47 4.63 32.27
CA LEU A 383 -18.05 3.58 31.46
C LEU A 383 -19.52 3.41 31.86
N GLN A 384 -20.43 3.43 30.90
CA GLN A 384 -21.84 3.24 31.17
C GLN A 384 -22.46 2.31 30.11
N ALA A 385 -23.49 1.59 30.53
CA ALA A 385 -24.34 0.82 29.63
C ALA A 385 -25.77 1.34 29.70
N TRP A 386 -26.46 1.37 28.57
CA TRP A 386 -27.81 1.88 28.46
C TRP A 386 -28.61 1.08 27.44
N ARG A 387 -29.93 1.03 27.64
CA ARG A 387 -30.88 0.49 26.67
C ARG A 387 -32.02 1.49 26.48
N PRO A 388 -32.65 1.53 25.29
CA PRO A 388 -33.82 2.35 25.04
C PRO A 388 -34.90 2.18 26.12
N GLY A 389 -35.39 3.30 26.67
CA GLY A 389 -36.39 3.32 27.74
C GLY A 389 -35.85 3.05 29.16
N GLY A 390 -34.58 2.68 29.31
CA GLY A 390 -33.94 2.44 30.61
C GLY A 390 -33.12 3.64 31.12
N LYS A 391 -32.67 3.54 32.39
CA LYS A 391 -31.65 4.44 32.95
C LYS A 391 -30.25 3.90 32.68
N PRO A 392 -29.24 4.76 32.42
CA PRO A 392 -27.86 4.30 32.27
C PRO A 392 -27.34 3.65 33.55
N VAL A 393 -26.61 2.55 33.41
CA VAL A 393 -25.91 1.86 34.49
C VAL A 393 -24.43 2.21 34.39
N ALA A 394 -23.87 2.80 35.43
CA ALA A 394 -22.44 3.13 35.49
C ALA A 394 -21.63 1.93 35.99
N TYR A 395 -20.46 1.74 35.38
CA TYR A 395 -19.48 0.74 35.78
C TYR A 395 -18.25 1.43 36.36
N ALA A 396 -17.63 0.80 37.36
CA ALA A 396 -16.35 1.27 37.88
C ALA A 396 -15.30 1.26 36.75
N PRO A 397 -14.39 2.24 36.70
CA PRO A 397 -13.31 2.25 35.72
C PRO A 397 -12.36 1.07 35.94
N ALA A 398 -11.64 0.68 34.87
CA ALA A 398 -10.67 -0.41 34.96
C ALA A 398 -9.52 -0.07 35.93
N PRO A 399 -8.95 -1.05 36.65
CA PRO A 399 -7.78 -0.81 37.52
C PRO A 399 -6.61 -0.22 36.72
N GLY A 400 -6.11 0.95 37.13
CA GLY A 400 -5.03 1.67 36.42
C GLY A 400 -5.51 2.75 35.45
N MET A 401 -6.82 2.84 35.20
CA MET A 401 -7.44 3.90 34.39
C MET A 401 -7.61 5.19 35.22
N GLN A 402 -6.50 5.73 35.77
CA GLN A 402 -6.52 6.97 36.57
C GLN A 402 -6.41 8.24 35.70
N THR A 403 -5.87 8.11 34.49
CA THR A 403 -5.78 9.20 33.50
C THR A 403 -6.32 8.70 32.15
N TRP A 404 -6.99 9.57 31.39
CA TRP A 404 -7.64 9.20 30.14
C TRP A 404 -6.65 8.93 29.01
N ARG A 405 -6.23 7.67 28.84
CA ARG A 405 -5.52 7.18 27.65
C ARG A 405 -6.00 5.79 27.25
N VAL A 406 -7.24 5.70 26.75
CA VAL A 406 -7.71 4.50 26.05
C VAL A 406 -7.25 4.60 24.60
N SER A 407 -6.35 3.71 24.22
CA SER A 407 -5.84 3.65 22.85
C SER A 407 -6.86 3.08 21.87
N ASN A 408 -7.68 2.11 22.33
CA ASN A 408 -8.77 1.52 21.57
C ASN A 408 -9.77 0.83 22.52
N TRP A 409 -11.01 0.60 22.08
CA TRP A 409 -12.00 -0.18 22.81
C TRP A 409 -13.00 -0.84 21.87
N THR A 410 -13.61 -1.96 22.29
CA THR A 410 -14.56 -2.71 21.47
C THR A 410 -15.60 -3.44 22.31
N ILE A 411 -16.67 -3.91 21.67
CA ILE A 411 -17.64 -4.80 22.30
C ILE A 411 -17.11 -6.22 22.22
N ARG A 412 -17.11 -6.92 23.34
CA ARG A 412 -16.60 -8.29 23.40
C ARG A 412 -17.53 -9.25 22.70
N ALA A 413 -16.92 -10.27 22.09
CA ALA A 413 -17.60 -11.45 21.57
C ALA A 413 -18.58 -12.06 22.60
N GLY A 414 -18.15 -12.25 23.86
CA GLY A 414 -18.97 -12.77 24.94
C GLY A 414 -19.94 -11.77 25.59
N GLY A 415 -20.08 -10.57 25.05
CA GLY A 415 -20.79 -9.45 25.67
C GLY A 415 -19.93 -8.67 26.67
N GLY A 416 -20.36 -7.43 26.96
CA GLY A 416 -19.56 -6.46 27.70
C GLY A 416 -18.54 -5.74 26.83
N VAL A 417 -17.48 -5.21 27.43
CA VAL A 417 -16.51 -4.35 26.74
C VAL A 417 -15.08 -4.81 26.95
N ALA A 418 -14.23 -4.51 25.97
CA ALA A 418 -12.79 -4.62 26.09
C ALA A 418 -12.17 -3.24 25.87
N LEU A 419 -11.20 -2.88 26.70
CA LEU A 419 -10.40 -1.66 26.60
C LEU A 419 -8.94 -2.03 26.36
N ARG A 420 -8.26 -1.27 25.52
CA ARG A 420 -6.81 -1.38 25.31
C ARG A 420 -6.12 -0.11 25.79
N LEU A 421 -5.23 -0.25 26.75
CA LEU A 421 -4.34 0.79 27.27
C LEU A 421 -2.91 0.33 26.95
N ASP A 422 -2.39 0.77 25.81
CA ASP A 422 -1.10 0.31 25.26
C ASP A 422 -1.06 -1.22 25.10
N ASP A 423 -0.23 -1.88 25.89
CA ASP A 423 -0.04 -3.33 25.94
C ASP A 423 -0.94 -4.03 26.98
N GLN A 424 -1.78 -3.27 27.70
CA GLN A 424 -2.72 -3.81 28.68
C GLN A 424 -4.13 -3.90 28.09
N LEU A 425 -4.71 -5.09 28.15
CA LEU A 425 -6.07 -5.38 27.71
C LEU A 425 -6.95 -5.61 28.94
N TYR A 426 -8.01 -4.84 29.06
CA TYR A 426 -8.98 -4.96 30.14
C TYR A 426 -10.30 -5.45 29.58
N THR A 427 -10.87 -6.49 30.18
CA THR A 427 -12.14 -7.05 29.76
C THR A 427 -13.14 -6.98 30.89
N LEU A 428 -14.36 -6.59 30.55
CA LEU A 428 -15.50 -6.52 31.45
C LEU A 428 -16.60 -7.40 30.90
N THR A 429 -17.09 -8.33 31.72
CA THR A 429 -18.36 -9.03 31.44
C THR A 429 -19.52 -8.19 31.98
N PRO A 430 -20.74 -8.31 31.44
CA PRO A 430 -21.86 -7.48 31.91
C PRO A 430 -22.19 -7.64 33.40
N GLN A 431 -21.84 -8.76 34.03
CA GLN A 431 -22.11 -9.09 35.44
C GLN A 431 -20.87 -9.33 36.32
N GLY A 432 -19.65 -9.29 35.77
CA GLY A 432 -18.43 -9.69 36.47
C GLY A 432 -17.41 -8.56 36.66
N PRO A 433 -16.32 -8.82 37.42
CA PRO A 433 -15.25 -7.85 37.62
C PRO A 433 -14.42 -7.66 36.34
N TRP A 434 -13.63 -6.58 36.33
CA TRP A 434 -12.58 -6.39 35.34
C TRP A 434 -11.57 -7.53 35.40
N SER A 435 -11.21 -8.05 34.23
CA SER A 435 -10.05 -8.94 34.04
C SER A 435 -8.99 -8.17 33.24
N GLN A 436 -7.72 -8.51 33.49
CA GLN A 436 -6.57 -7.85 32.86
C GLN A 436 -5.69 -8.90 32.21
N HIS A 437 -5.28 -8.61 30.98
CA HIS A 437 -4.35 -9.42 30.19
C HIS A 437 -3.27 -8.50 29.61
N THR A 438 -2.06 -9.05 29.43
CA THR A 438 -0.95 -8.30 28.83
C THR A 438 -0.69 -8.83 27.43
N TRP A 439 -0.79 -7.95 26.44
CA TRP A 439 -0.28 -8.17 25.09
C TRP A 439 1.20 -7.79 25.05
N ASP A 440 2.08 -8.75 24.75
CA ASP A 440 3.49 -8.45 24.49
C ASP A 440 3.68 -8.19 23.00
N ALA A 441 3.87 -6.92 22.62
CA ALA A 441 4.09 -6.54 21.23
C ALA A 441 5.49 -6.95 20.70
N LYS A 442 6.46 -7.24 21.57
CA LYS A 442 7.86 -7.48 21.14
C LYS A 442 8.02 -8.71 20.26
N PRO A 443 7.45 -9.89 20.57
CA PRO A 443 7.53 -11.04 19.69
C PRO A 443 6.84 -10.80 18.35
N ARG A 444 5.77 -10.00 18.30
CA ARG A 444 5.13 -9.61 17.02
C ARG A 444 6.09 -8.76 16.20
N SER A 445 6.67 -7.71 16.80
CA SER A 445 7.65 -6.84 16.13
C SER A 445 8.84 -7.65 15.60
N ALA A 446 9.41 -8.53 16.42
CA ALA A 446 10.56 -9.34 16.02
C ALA A 446 10.22 -10.32 14.88
N ALA A 447 9.05 -10.98 14.93
CA ALA A 447 8.59 -11.85 13.85
C ALA A 447 8.35 -11.07 12.57
N SER A 448 7.81 -9.86 12.71
CA SER A 448 7.73 -8.89 11.66
C SER A 448 9.12 -8.61 11.10
N ASP A 449 10.04 -8.01 11.85
CA ASP A 449 11.41 -7.66 11.39
C ASP A 449 12.14 -8.83 10.69
N ALA A 450 11.98 -10.07 11.18
CA ALA A 450 12.57 -11.26 10.60
C ALA A 450 12.12 -11.56 9.15
N VAL A 451 10.99 -11.03 8.70
CA VAL A 451 10.45 -11.22 7.35
C VAL A 451 10.37 -9.95 6.51
N GLU A 452 11.04 -8.84 6.91
CA GLU A 452 11.04 -7.55 6.17
C GLU A 452 11.46 -7.69 4.70
N HIS A 453 12.46 -8.51 4.42
CA HIS A 453 12.99 -8.68 3.07
C HIS A 453 12.09 -9.59 2.22
N ALA A 454 11.28 -10.43 2.85
CA ALA A 454 10.31 -11.30 2.16
C ALA A 454 8.95 -10.61 1.97
N LEU A 455 8.56 -9.75 2.92
CA LEU A 455 7.28 -9.07 3.00
C LEU A 455 7.56 -7.66 3.57
N PRO A 456 7.58 -6.61 2.72
CA PRO A 456 7.93 -5.25 3.15
C PRO A 456 6.89 -4.69 4.12
N TRP A 457 7.32 -3.81 5.01
CA TRP A 457 6.46 -3.27 6.05
C TRP A 457 5.38 -2.32 5.54
N ILE A 458 4.21 -2.40 6.17
CA ILE A 458 3.04 -1.60 5.83
C ILE A 458 2.41 -1.07 7.11
N HIS A 459 2.45 0.24 7.33
CA HIS A 459 1.76 0.83 8.48
C HIS A 459 0.24 0.87 8.23
N SER A 460 -0.56 0.35 9.16
CA SER A 460 -1.96 0.78 9.31
C SER A 460 -2.29 1.12 10.76
N PRO A 461 -3.08 2.18 11.01
CA PRO A 461 -3.66 2.41 12.33
C PRO A 461 -4.65 1.27 12.68
N ALA A 462 -5.32 1.38 13.83
CA ALA A 462 -6.33 0.40 14.23
C ALA A 462 -7.40 0.20 13.14
N ILE A 463 -7.60 -1.05 12.71
CA ILE A 463 -8.61 -1.39 11.70
C ILE A 463 -9.94 -1.63 12.40
N HIS A 464 -11.02 -1.01 11.92
CA HIS A 464 -12.33 -1.21 12.52
C HIS A 464 -13.19 -2.19 11.72
N PHE A 465 -13.20 -3.46 12.15
CA PHE A 465 -14.09 -4.50 11.63
C PHE A 465 -15.37 -4.68 12.46
N GLY A 466 -15.38 -4.23 13.72
CA GLY A 466 -16.55 -4.37 14.60
C GLY A 466 -16.86 -5.81 15.05
N ASP A 467 -15.89 -6.71 15.01
CA ASP A 467 -16.04 -8.14 15.33
C ASP A 467 -15.58 -8.53 16.76
N GLY A 468 -15.20 -7.54 17.55
CA GLY A 468 -14.77 -7.70 18.94
C GLY A 468 -13.28 -7.98 19.14
N LEU A 469 -12.48 -7.92 18.08
CA LEU A 469 -11.02 -8.00 18.16
C LEU A 469 -10.40 -6.60 18.14
N PHE A 470 -9.19 -6.49 18.71
CA PHE A 470 -8.34 -5.32 18.50
C PHE A 470 -7.47 -5.54 17.28
N TRP A 471 -7.89 -5.01 16.15
CA TRP A 471 -7.13 -5.10 14.92
C TRP A 471 -6.07 -4.02 14.83
N ALA A 472 -4.89 -4.44 14.37
CA ALA A 472 -3.82 -3.59 13.91
C ALA A 472 -3.31 -4.15 12.57
N ALA A 473 -2.44 -3.43 11.88
CA ALA A 473 -1.66 -4.04 10.82
C ALA A 473 -0.19 -3.71 10.98
N ASP A 474 0.62 -4.68 10.62
CA ASP A 474 1.95 -4.46 10.10
C ASP A 474 1.94 -4.92 8.63
N ARG A 475 2.79 -5.86 8.24
CA ARG A 475 2.77 -6.51 6.92
C ARG A 475 1.36 -7.00 6.55
N ASP A 476 0.74 -7.66 7.52
CA ASP A 476 -0.60 -8.20 7.45
C ASP A 476 -1.48 -7.52 8.51
N GLY A 477 -2.79 -7.56 8.33
CA GLY A 477 -3.71 -7.18 9.41
C GLY A 477 -3.83 -8.33 10.41
N TYR A 478 -3.81 -8.03 11.71
CA TYR A 478 -3.94 -9.04 12.76
C TYR A 478 -4.88 -8.57 13.87
N GLY A 479 -5.75 -9.47 14.31
CA GLY A 479 -6.77 -9.25 15.32
C GLY A 479 -6.40 -9.89 16.65
N ILE A 480 -6.14 -9.06 17.67
CA ILE A 480 -5.84 -9.51 19.02
C ILE A 480 -7.17 -9.80 19.75
N ASP A 481 -7.32 -11.02 20.24
CA ASP A 481 -8.44 -11.38 21.12
C ASP A 481 -8.19 -10.78 22.51
N PRO A 482 -9.10 -9.90 22.99
CA PRO A 482 -8.95 -9.25 24.28
C PRO A 482 -9.01 -10.20 25.48
N ASP A 483 -9.64 -11.37 25.34
CA ASP A 483 -9.82 -12.34 26.43
C ASP A 483 -8.59 -13.25 26.60
N THR A 484 -7.75 -13.37 25.57
CA THR A 484 -6.54 -14.20 25.63
C THR A 484 -5.24 -13.42 25.45
N ALA A 485 -5.31 -12.15 25.02
CA ALA A 485 -4.17 -11.35 24.58
C ALA A 485 -3.29 -12.08 23.56
N ARG A 486 -3.92 -12.75 22.60
CA ARG A 486 -3.26 -13.48 21.50
C ARG A 486 -3.88 -13.09 20.18
N VAL A 487 -3.11 -13.18 19.10
CA VAL A 487 -3.64 -13.06 17.75
C VAL A 487 -4.56 -14.26 17.50
N SER A 488 -5.82 -13.98 17.21
CA SER A 488 -6.84 -14.99 16.91
C SER A 488 -7.16 -15.07 15.41
N ARG A 489 -6.80 -14.02 14.66
CA ARG A 489 -7.10 -13.91 13.24
C ARG A 489 -6.10 -12.99 12.56
N SER A 490 -5.82 -13.27 11.29
CA SER A 490 -5.02 -12.41 10.43
C SER A 490 -5.62 -12.31 9.03
N ILE A 491 -5.28 -11.23 8.33
CA ILE A 491 -5.68 -10.95 6.96
C ILE A 491 -4.44 -10.63 6.16
N LYS A 492 -4.34 -11.19 4.96
CA LYS A 492 -3.26 -10.84 4.05
C LYS A 492 -3.52 -9.45 3.49
N THR A 493 -2.51 -8.63 3.28
CA THR A 493 -2.65 -7.38 2.52
C THR A 493 -1.31 -6.84 2.06
N SER A 494 -1.23 -6.31 0.86
CA SER A 494 -0.11 -5.44 0.44
C SER A 494 -0.49 -3.95 0.45
N THR A 495 -1.67 -3.63 0.96
CA THR A 495 -2.21 -2.27 1.03
C THR A 495 -2.19 -1.78 2.46
N GLY A 496 -1.54 -0.63 2.68
CA GLY A 496 -1.49 0.02 3.98
C GLY A 496 -2.64 0.93 4.29
N LYS A 497 -2.63 1.44 5.51
CA LYS A 497 -3.65 2.36 6.05
C LYS A 497 -5.06 1.79 5.98
N LEU A 498 -5.21 0.47 6.16
CA LEU A 498 -6.52 -0.13 6.41
C LEU A 498 -7.16 0.53 7.64
N PHE A 499 -8.43 0.93 7.55
CA PHE A 499 -9.08 1.63 8.66
C PHE A 499 -10.52 1.17 8.93
N PHE A 500 -11.23 0.64 7.94
CA PHE A 500 -12.61 0.19 8.08
C PHE A 500 -12.85 -1.07 7.24
N GLY A 501 -13.80 -1.91 7.63
CA GLY A 501 -14.07 -3.13 6.89
C GLY A 501 -15.23 -3.96 7.41
N SER A 502 -15.47 -5.08 6.74
CA SER A 502 -16.32 -6.15 7.24
C SER A 502 -15.67 -7.50 7.02
N HIS A 503 -15.41 -8.22 8.12
CA HIS A 503 -14.96 -9.60 8.03
C HIS A 503 -16.04 -10.51 7.42
N ALA A 504 -17.31 -10.34 7.82
CA ALA A 504 -18.43 -11.10 7.26
C ALA A 504 -18.65 -10.81 5.77
N GLY A 505 -18.45 -9.57 5.35
CA GLY A 505 -18.58 -9.14 3.96
C GLY A 505 -17.35 -9.44 3.09
N GLY A 506 -16.24 -9.87 3.70
CA GLY A 506 -14.99 -10.16 2.99
C GLY A 506 -14.40 -8.92 2.31
N TRP A 507 -14.31 -7.79 3.02
CA TRP A 507 -13.64 -6.60 2.50
C TRP A 507 -13.02 -5.72 3.58
N ALA A 508 -11.92 -5.05 3.23
CA ALA A 508 -11.31 -3.97 3.98
C ALA A 508 -11.11 -2.74 3.07
N LEU A 509 -11.11 -1.54 3.68
CA LEU A 509 -11.05 -0.25 3.01
C LEU A 509 -9.76 0.47 3.43
N ALA A 510 -9.04 1.01 2.43
CA ALA A 510 -7.87 1.85 2.61
C ALA A 510 -7.91 3.07 1.68
N PRO A 511 -7.34 4.23 2.09
CA PRO A 511 -7.02 5.30 1.17
C PRO A 511 -5.87 4.86 0.25
N ALA A 512 -5.94 5.25 -1.02
CA ALA A 512 -4.92 4.98 -2.02
C ALA A 512 -4.84 6.14 -3.03
N THR A 513 -3.93 6.01 -3.99
CA THR A 513 -3.77 6.97 -5.07
C THR A 513 -3.74 6.22 -6.40
N ASP A 514 -4.44 6.74 -7.41
CA ASP A 514 -4.43 6.15 -8.76
C ASP A 514 -3.14 6.51 -9.53
N ALA A 515 -3.06 6.09 -10.79
CA ALA A 515 -1.88 6.30 -11.63
C ALA A 515 -1.61 7.78 -11.94
N GLU A 516 -2.65 8.60 -11.91
CA GLU A 516 -2.64 10.04 -12.18
C GLU A 516 -2.39 10.87 -10.92
N GLY A 517 -2.33 10.25 -9.73
CA GLY A 517 -2.07 10.95 -8.47
C GLY A 517 -3.33 11.37 -7.71
N ALA A 518 -4.53 10.99 -8.15
CA ALA A 518 -5.78 11.34 -7.47
C ALA A 518 -6.07 10.39 -6.30
N GLN A 519 -6.63 10.94 -5.20
CA GLN A 519 -7.03 10.14 -4.05
C GLN A 519 -8.24 9.28 -4.40
N ILE A 520 -8.14 7.99 -4.04
CA ILE A 520 -9.18 6.98 -4.21
C ILE A 520 -9.27 6.14 -2.94
N PHE A 521 -10.29 5.30 -2.87
CA PHE A 521 -10.30 4.20 -1.91
C PHE A 521 -9.97 2.88 -2.60
N ARG A 522 -9.16 2.06 -1.96
CA ARG A 522 -8.89 0.69 -2.38
C ARG A 522 -9.66 -0.28 -1.51
N ILE A 523 -10.44 -1.15 -2.15
CA ILE A 523 -11.14 -2.26 -1.49
C ILE A 523 -10.27 -3.51 -1.61
N ILE A 524 -9.99 -4.17 -0.50
CA ILE A 524 -9.15 -5.38 -0.43
C ILE A 524 -10.00 -6.55 0.00
N ASP A 525 -9.75 -7.71 -0.58
CA ASP A 525 -10.28 -8.99 -0.11
C ASP A 525 -9.36 -9.49 1.02
N PRO A 526 -9.84 -9.57 2.29
CA PRO A 526 -9.01 -9.98 3.40
C PRO A 526 -8.55 -11.45 3.34
N ALA A 527 -9.23 -12.29 2.54
CA ALA A 527 -8.87 -13.70 2.38
C ALA A 527 -7.64 -13.87 1.48
N SER A 528 -7.57 -13.11 0.38
CA SER A 528 -6.45 -13.16 -0.58
C SER A 528 -5.39 -12.08 -0.33
N GLY A 529 -5.77 -10.96 0.29
CA GLY A 529 -4.98 -9.74 0.42
C GLY A 529 -4.84 -8.93 -0.85
N LEU A 530 -5.55 -9.32 -1.90
CA LEU A 530 -5.52 -8.66 -3.20
C LEU A 530 -6.59 -7.56 -3.26
N PRO A 531 -6.33 -6.48 -4.03
CA PRO A 531 -7.36 -5.51 -4.34
C PRO A 531 -8.54 -6.17 -5.05
N ARG A 532 -9.76 -5.89 -4.60
CA ARG A 532 -11.00 -6.26 -5.27
C ARG A 532 -11.34 -5.26 -6.37
N PHE A 533 -11.29 -3.98 -6.03
CA PHE A 533 -11.51 -2.85 -6.93
C PHE A 533 -11.08 -1.55 -6.24
N ASP A 534 -10.83 -0.54 -7.04
CA ASP A 534 -10.64 0.83 -6.58
C ASP A 534 -11.94 1.62 -6.70
N LEU A 535 -12.17 2.58 -5.81
CA LEU A 535 -13.35 3.42 -5.75
C LEU A 535 -12.92 4.89 -5.80
N ALA A 536 -13.20 5.52 -6.93
CA ALA A 536 -13.05 6.94 -7.13
C ALA A 536 -14.36 7.66 -6.76
N THR A 537 -14.29 8.43 -5.68
CA THR A 537 -15.39 9.24 -5.16
C THR A 537 -14.83 10.57 -4.65
N PRO A 538 -15.56 11.69 -4.77
CA PRO A 538 -15.14 12.97 -4.18
C PRO A 538 -14.77 12.85 -2.69
N ALA A 539 -15.40 11.91 -1.97
CA ALA A 539 -15.16 11.62 -0.57
C ALA A 539 -13.75 11.10 -0.26
N ALA A 540 -12.99 10.61 -1.24
CA ALA A 540 -11.63 10.13 -1.03
C ALA A 540 -10.64 11.25 -0.66
N ASN A 541 -10.92 12.49 -1.07
CA ASN A 541 -10.10 13.64 -0.70
C ASN A 541 -10.39 14.16 0.71
N TYR A 542 -11.64 14.05 1.17
CA TYR A 542 -12.10 14.59 2.44
C TYR A 542 -13.24 13.75 3.01
N THR A 543 -12.93 12.55 3.50
CA THR A 543 -13.92 11.65 4.08
C THR A 543 -14.45 12.22 5.39
N SER A 544 -15.77 12.32 5.52
CA SER A 544 -16.42 12.74 6.76
C SER A 544 -17.01 11.55 7.52
N SER A 545 -17.56 10.58 6.80
CA SER A 545 -18.21 9.42 7.41
C SER A 545 -18.22 8.21 6.48
N VAL A 546 -18.09 7.04 7.09
CA VAL A 546 -18.33 5.74 6.46
C VAL A 546 -19.27 4.92 7.33
N ALA A 547 -20.17 4.17 6.70
CA ALA A 547 -21.09 3.27 7.40
C ALA A 547 -21.24 1.96 6.62
N ARG A 548 -21.38 0.84 7.33
CA ARG A 548 -21.63 -0.47 6.75
C ARG A 548 -22.91 -1.07 7.30
N SER A 549 -23.59 -1.83 6.46
CA SER A 549 -24.68 -2.71 6.90
C SER A 549 -24.14 -3.88 7.72
N ALA A 550 -25.03 -4.67 8.32
CA ALA A 550 -24.70 -5.64 9.36
C ALA A 550 -23.63 -6.67 8.96
N HIS A 551 -23.82 -7.33 7.83
CA HIS A 551 -22.86 -8.28 7.27
C HIS A 551 -21.87 -7.60 6.32
N GLY A 552 -21.92 -6.27 6.20
CA GLY A 552 -21.08 -5.49 5.29
C GLY A 552 -21.47 -5.65 3.83
N ARG A 553 -22.72 -6.00 3.51
CA ARG A 553 -23.18 -6.03 2.13
C ARG A 553 -23.13 -4.65 1.47
N LEU A 554 -23.55 -3.62 2.19
CA LEU A 554 -23.57 -2.24 1.72
C LEU A 554 -22.51 -1.42 2.47
N LEU A 555 -21.86 -0.54 1.71
CA LEU A 555 -20.93 0.48 2.22
C LEU A 555 -21.43 1.85 1.76
N ALA A 556 -21.66 2.76 2.70
CA ALA A 556 -21.97 4.15 2.43
C ALA A 556 -20.76 5.02 2.79
N ILE A 557 -20.36 5.91 1.90
CA ILE A 557 -19.22 6.82 2.08
C ILE A 557 -19.65 8.23 1.70
N SER A 558 -19.32 9.20 2.56
CA SER A 558 -19.56 10.61 2.31
C SER A 558 -18.29 11.43 2.48
N GLY A 559 -18.15 12.45 1.64
CA GLY A 559 -17.22 13.55 1.88
C GLY A 559 -17.89 14.60 2.76
N GLY A 560 -17.15 15.60 3.24
CA GLY A 560 -17.71 16.76 3.96
C GLY A 560 -18.68 17.65 3.14
N GLU A 561 -19.23 17.14 2.05
CA GLU A 561 -20.12 17.79 1.08
C GLU A 561 -21.54 17.16 1.12
N SER A 562 -22.39 17.47 0.14
CA SER A 562 -23.78 16.98 0.05
C SER A 562 -23.93 15.56 -0.54
N ALA A 563 -22.83 14.89 -0.89
CA ALA A 563 -22.84 13.61 -1.60
C ALA A 563 -22.64 12.39 -0.69
N VAL A 564 -23.41 11.33 -0.95
CA VAL A 564 -23.20 10.00 -0.38
C VAL A 564 -23.13 8.97 -1.50
N THR A 565 -22.04 8.20 -1.54
CA THR A 565 -21.91 7.06 -2.45
C THR A 565 -22.27 5.78 -1.69
N VAL A 566 -23.21 4.99 -2.22
CA VAL A 566 -23.58 3.67 -1.67
C VAL A 566 -23.10 2.58 -2.63
N ILE A 567 -22.37 1.61 -2.11
CA ILE A 567 -21.74 0.52 -2.87
C ILE A 567 -22.33 -0.81 -2.39
N ASP A 568 -22.75 -1.67 -3.33
CA ASP A 568 -22.99 -3.08 -3.06
C ASP A 568 -21.65 -3.83 -3.11
N MET A 569 -21.14 -4.16 -1.94
CA MET A 569 -19.85 -4.82 -1.76
C MET A 569 -19.86 -6.27 -2.24
N LYS A 570 -21.04 -6.87 -2.46
CA LYS A 570 -21.11 -8.22 -3.04
C LYS A 570 -20.82 -8.20 -4.54
N SER A 571 -21.49 -7.29 -5.27
CA SER A 571 -21.30 -7.14 -6.72
C SER A 571 -20.10 -6.28 -7.10
N GLY A 572 -19.60 -5.45 -6.17
CA GLY A 572 -18.57 -4.46 -6.47
C GLY A 572 -19.08 -3.39 -7.43
N GLN A 573 -20.34 -2.98 -7.26
CA GLN A 573 -20.97 -1.95 -8.08
C GLN A 573 -21.50 -0.84 -7.19
N ILE A 574 -21.44 0.39 -7.70
CA ILE A 574 -22.08 1.53 -7.02
C ILE A 574 -23.59 1.35 -7.17
N ALA A 575 -24.28 1.18 -6.05
CA ALA A 575 -25.72 1.01 -6.01
C ALA A 575 -26.43 2.35 -6.28
N LEU A 576 -26.00 3.42 -5.60
CA LEU A 576 -26.57 4.76 -5.73
C LEU A 576 -25.57 5.88 -5.42
N ASN A 577 -25.85 7.07 -5.97
CA ASN A 577 -25.26 8.34 -5.57
C ASN A 577 -26.38 9.23 -5.00
N LEU A 578 -26.40 9.41 -3.69
CA LEU A 578 -27.44 10.17 -2.99
C LEU A 578 -26.99 11.61 -2.76
N ARG A 579 -27.94 12.55 -2.80
CA ARG A 579 -27.72 13.97 -2.51
C ARG A 579 -28.66 14.44 -1.42
N VAL A 580 -28.07 15.04 -0.39
CA VAL A 580 -28.79 15.92 0.52
C VAL A 580 -28.82 17.33 -0.06
N SER A 581 -29.53 18.26 0.58
CA SER A 581 -29.56 19.67 0.19
C SER A 581 -28.15 20.27 0.03
N ASP A 582 -27.94 21.10 -1.00
CA ASP A 582 -26.65 21.74 -1.27
C ASP A 582 -26.24 22.77 -0.20
N SER A 583 -27.18 23.23 0.63
CA SER A 583 -26.90 24.06 1.81
C SER A 583 -26.41 23.25 3.02
N HIS A 584 -26.27 21.92 2.87
CA HIS A 584 -25.84 21.01 3.92
C HIS A 584 -24.60 20.20 3.55
N ALA A 585 -23.95 19.66 4.57
CA ALA A 585 -22.82 18.77 4.49
C ALA A 585 -23.10 17.49 5.30
N VAL A 586 -22.81 16.33 4.73
CA VAL A 586 -23.00 15.06 5.45
C VAL A 586 -21.98 14.96 6.57
N SER A 587 -22.48 14.80 7.79
CA SER A 587 -21.67 14.71 9.00
C SER A 587 -21.52 13.27 9.48
N ALA A 588 -22.56 12.47 9.33
CA ALA A 588 -22.54 11.07 9.71
C ALA A 588 -23.67 10.24 9.11
N MET A 589 -23.48 8.93 9.11
CA MET A 589 -24.41 7.97 8.55
C MET A 589 -24.51 6.71 9.42
N ALA A 590 -25.67 6.06 9.39
CA ALA A 590 -25.90 4.79 10.05
C ALA A 590 -26.94 3.95 9.31
N PHE A 591 -26.61 2.69 9.00
CA PHE A 591 -27.63 1.73 8.55
C PHE A 591 -28.53 1.34 9.72
N SER A 592 -29.83 1.13 9.45
CA SER A 592 -30.79 0.68 10.45
C SER A 592 -30.45 -0.73 10.95
N TRP A 593 -30.91 -1.06 12.15
CA TRP A 593 -30.75 -2.40 12.72
C TRP A 593 -31.36 -3.48 11.82
N ASN A 594 -32.49 -3.18 11.18
CA ASN A 594 -33.15 -4.08 10.24
C ASN A 594 -32.48 -4.12 8.86
N GLY A 595 -31.51 -3.22 8.59
CA GLY A 595 -30.81 -3.13 7.31
C GLY A 595 -31.67 -2.61 6.16
N ASP A 596 -32.84 -2.07 6.47
CA ASP A 596 -33.85 -1.57 5.54
C ASP A 596 -33.75 -0.07 5.25
N LYS A 597 -32.91 0.65 6.00
CA LYS A 597 -32.72 2.10 5.84
C LYS A 597 -31.26 2.51 6.02
N LEU A 598 -30.85 3.56 5.32
CA LEU A 598 -29.66 4.36 5.66
C LEU A 598 -30.13 5.70 6.20
N TRP A 599 -29.67 6.04 7.40
CA TRP A 599 -29.88 7.34 8.01
C TRP A 599 -28.68 8.24 7.76
N ILE A 600 -28.95 9.48 7.35
CA ILE A 600 -27.93 10.47 7.00
C ILE A 600 -28.21 11.72 7.83
N HIS A 601 -27.28 12.06 8.72
CA HIS A 601 -27.32 13.32 9.46
C HIS A 601 -26.50 14.37 8.69
N ALA A 602 -27.20 15.40 8.21
CA ALA A 602 -26.63 16.47 7.42
C ALA A 602 -26.68 17.80 8.21
N ARG A 603 -25.56 18.51 8.27
CA ARG A 603 -25.46 19.79 8.98
C ARG A 603 -25.50 20.95 8.00
N ALA A 604 -26.00 22.09 8.46
CA ALA A 604 -25.91 23.35 7.73
C ALA A 604 -24.45 23.71 7.41
N GLN A 605 -24.23 24.27 6.22
CA GLN A 605 -23.00 25.00 5.91
C GLN A 605 -23.15 26.46 6.36
N GLY A 606 -22.20 26.96 7.16
CA GLY A 606 -22.23 28.33 7.70
C GLY A 606 -23.46 28.62 8.59
N ASN A 607 -24.03 29.82 8.45
CA ASN A 607 -25.26 30.24 9.14
C ASN A 607 -26.55 29.76 8.43
N GLY A 608 -26.48 28.60 7.77
CA GLY A 608 -27.57 28.02 6.99
C GLY A 608 -28.75 27.52 7.83
N PRO A 609 -29.74 26.85 7.18
CA PRO A 609 -30.92 26.29 7.85
C PRO A 609 -30.56 25.27 8.93
N PRO A 610 -31.49 24.83 9.80
CA PRO A 610 -31.23 23.78 10.78
C PRO A 610 -30.64 22.50 10.16
N SER A 611 -29.96 21.70 10.98
CA SER A 611 -29.50 20.38 10.53
C SER A 611 -30.69 19.52 10.11
N GLU A 612 -30.46 18.54 9.25
CA GLU A 612 -31.50 17.68 8.71
C GLU A 612 -31.14 16.21 8.94
N LEU A 613 -32.18 15.40 9.17
CA LEU A 613 -32.08 13.95 9.14
C LEU A 613 -32.77 13.45 7.86
N THR A 614 -31.99 12.81 7.01
CA THR A 614 -32.44 12.23 5.74
C THR A 614 -32.44 10.71 5.86
N THR A 615 -33.36 10.05 5.16
CA THR A 615 -33.42 8.60 5.09
C THR A 615 -33.44 8.12 3.65
N TRP A 616 -32.80 6.98 3.40
CA TRP A 616 -32.91 6.23 2.16
C TRP A 616 -33.43 4.83 2.49
N ASP A 617 -34.51 4.42 1.84
CA ASP A 617 -35.03 3.06 1.94
C ASP A 617 -34.19 2.11 1.09
N VAL A 618 -33.63 1.10 1.74
CA VAL A 618 -32.81 0.07 1.09
C VAL A 618 -33.76 -0.83 0.28
N PRO A 619 -33.49 -1.05 -1.03
CA PRO A 619 -34.28 -1.96 -1.84
C PRO A 619 -34.34 -3.35 -1.22
N ALA A 620 -35.49 -4.02 -1.30
CA ALA A 620 -35.73 -5.33 -0.66
C ALA A 620 -34.63 -6.36 -0.97
N GLY A 621 -34.11 -6.35 -2.20
CA GLY A 621 -33.03 -7.25 -2.63
C GLY A 621 -31.68 -6.98 -1.98
N LEU A 622 -31.47 -5.81 -1.36
CA LEU A 622 -30.21 -5.33 -0.76
C LEU A 622 -30.26 -5.25 0.78
N ILE A 623 -31.41 -5.53 1.41
CA ILE A 623 -31.56 -5.49 2.86
C ILE A 623 -30.51 -6.41 3.52
N ASP A 624 -29.83 -5.87 4.53
CA ASP A 624 -28.76 -6.53 5.28
C ASP A 624 -28.80 -6.12 6.76
N GLY A 625 -29.72 -6.75 7.49
CA GLY A 625 -30.01 -6.46 8.89
C GLY A 625 -29.15 -7.24 9.88
N ALA A 626 -29.17 -6.79 11.13
CA ALA A 626 -28.40 -7.36 12.21
C ALA A 626 -28.77 -8.84 12.47
N GLU A 627 -27.75 -9.70 12.55
CA GLU A 627 -27.90 -11.10 12.89
C GLU A 627 -26.70 -11.59 13.71
N GLY A 628 -26.98 -12.16 14.89
CA GLY A 628 -25.93 -12.61 15.79
C GLY A 628 -24.97 -11.46 16.11
N ARG A 629 -23.68 -11.62 15.79
CA ARG A 629 -22.65 -10.59 16.02
C ARG A 629 -22.46 -9.60 14.86
N ASN A 630 -23.09 -9.85 13.73
CA ASN A 630 -23.03 -8.96 12.59
C ASN A 630 -24.05 -7.86 12.82
N ILE A 631 -23.58 -6.67 13.14
CA ILE A 631 -24.40 -5.49 13.41
C ILE A 631 -23.94 -4.32 12.52
N PRO A 632 -24.83 -3.39 12.16
CA PRO A 632 -24.44 -2.17 11.46
C PRO A 632 -23.38 -1.41 12.23
N ASP A 633 -22.46 -0.79 11.50
CA ASP A 633 -21.35 -0.08 12.11
C ASP A 633 -21.00 1.18 11.32
N GLN A 634 -20.36 2.14 11.98
CA GLN A 634 -19.97 3.40 11.36
C GLN A 634 -18.67 3.91 11.94
N LEU A 635 -18.00 4.74 11.14
CA LEU A 635 -16.83 5.47 11.55
C LEU A 635 -16.96 6.90 11.03
N ARG A 636 -16.63 7.84 11.90
CA ARG A 636 -16.58 9.25 11.56
C ARG A 636 -15.12 9.66 11.43
N CYS A 637 -14.81 10.32 10.32
CA CYS A 637 -13.46 10.76 10.01
C CYS A 637 -13.35 12.26 10.36
N GLY A 638 -12.28 12.64 11.06
CA GLY A 638 -11.99 14.05 11.34
C GLY A 638 -11.58 14.80 10.08
N TYR A 639 -11.40 16.12 10.19
CA TYR A 639 -11.01 17.00 9.07
C TYR A 639 -9.66 16.66 8.41
N SER A 640 -8.84 15.77 9.00
CA SER A 640 -7.49 15.41 8.54
C SER A 640 -7.36 14.05 7.86
N MET A 641 -8.46 13.42 7.42
CA MET A 641 -8.49 12.05 6.86
C MET A 641 -8.03 10.92 7.81
N GLU A 642 -7.62 11.24 9.03
CA GLU A 642 -7.38 10.23 10.06
C GLU A 642 -8.73 9.81 10.66
N CYS A 643 -9.37 8.81 10.04
CA CYS A 643 -10.47 8.10 10.67
C CYS A 643 -9.90 7.35 11.89
N LYS A 644 -10.27 7.78 13.11
CA LYS A 644 -9.79 7.22 14.38
C LYS A 644 -10.90 6.53 15.15
#